data_AF-A0A835YFY4-F1
#
_entry.id   AF-A0A835YFY4-F1
#
_cell.length_a   1.000
_cell.length_b   1.000
_cell.length_c   1.000
_cell.angle_alpha   90.00
_cell.angle_beta   90.00
_cell.angle_gamma   90.00
#
_symmetry.space_group_name_H-M   'P 1'
#
loop_
_entity.id
_entity.type
_entity.pdbx_description
1 polymer ?
#
loop_
_entity_poly.entity_id
_entity_poly.type
_entity_poly.pdbx_seq_one_letter_code
_entity_poly.pdbx_strand_id
1 'polypeptide(L)'
;MRRPGAGVALALLLACTSRQGLPGHRGGGGWGLTLAGAHADVDFDPSESVDSVFNPDPASAAKAAKEEVTGVGYAPLASAHGAGAHASVCSDTCRTAKNGICEDGAHVVRSRRAFDASTAGHGRAMPGGVLLGCDLGTDCSDCGPWRGPLPLFNAGPGVQGPIDWLKRQGVSVWARRVTVHPHFAIAYTNPKHDLDVSEQLERAGVVEMGIMRIFQKRLIDTCTRQRDLALGAELRALKAAAALKADPGNETVQLEMRTSMAHALKHRARSPPLVVDVGANFGYFTALAAALGCRVLAVEPVPRFLAFLHWTLAANALPARTWTEARPPRPPPAPPHAPPPPLGAGAGPGYTPPRRRPLVTVVERAVSDAAGGGNVTIHVPTKGIWGSASVQGLANSEDQEPQVVSVPTSRLDELVAEDVELLKVDVEGYEPMVFKSAHRLLDNHKVTDILLEYTPGLAEAWERYNQADPALMAKLPLTTDDAPRMVLALLRRGYKVAQLEDEFAKSGYAPDMRHPFPPLPEVTEKALLRDIADLERFRNYSKPNAGCPWPAELIGANAKWQEGRICYRPPEDSHPKGLRVMFNYNTNLYASKDPQHILIKGTVGLMEESQDEYTTWWSDSLHKHGVGHRECSYLPSNLLLRNRCKCTKPDICGTEEKVLVTALLEGRMPPPSGGGALGGGKAGLGAGGLNWALGRRLRSKRRGS
;
A
#
# COMPACT_ATOMS: atom_id res chain seq x y z
N MET A 1 14.47 59.93 6.78
CA MET A 1 15.93 60.16 6.65
C MET A 1 16.67 59.42 7.76
N ARG A 2 17.88 58.93 7.46
CA ARG A 2 19.01 58.47 8.33
C ARG A 2 18.80 58.03 9.80
N ARG A 3 19.25 56.78 10.05
CA ARG A 3 19.95 56.23 11.25
C ARG A 3 21.01 57.18 11.85
N PRO A 4 21.43 57.07 13.16
CA PRO A 4 22.25 55.97 13.72
C PRO A 4 21.85 55.52 15.16
N GLY A 5 22.45 54.52 15.81
CA GLY A 5 23.43 53.50 15.39
C GLY A 5 24.09 52.78 16.59
N ALA A 6 24.47 51.50 16.38
CA ALA A 6 25.39 50.64 17.16
C ALA A 6 25.15 50.36 18.68
N GLY A 7 25.13 49.07 19.02
CA GLY A 7 25.34 48.51 20.36
C GLY A 7 25.64 47.01 20.24
N VAL A 8 26.87 46.59 20.50
CA VAL A 8 27.37 45.21 20.34
C VAL A 8 27.78 44.64 21.69
N ALA A 9 27.47 43.38 21.96
CA ALA A 9 28.13 42.58 22.99
C ALA A 9 28.17 41.10 22.58
N LEU A 10 29.34 40.46 22.70
CA LEU A 10 29.57 39.04 22.47
C LEU A 10 30.64 38.56 23.48
N ALA A 11 30.62 37.25 23.78
CA ALA A 11 31.61 36.49 24.56
C ALA A 11 31.50 36.61 26.10
N LEU A 12 31.93 35.62 26.90
CA LEU A 12 32.72 34.40 26.63
C LEU A 12 32.41 33.28 27.66
N LEU A 13 32.97 32.09 27.45
CA LEU A 13 32.82 30.86 28.26
C LEU A 13 33.32 30.96 29.71
N LEU A 14 32.85 30.02 30.54
CA LEU A 14 33.61 29.49 31.69
C LEU A 14 33.44 27.96 31.77
N ALA A 15 34.50 27.26 32.19
CA ALA A 15 34.58 25.80 32.29
C ALA A 15 35.40 25.36 33.53
N CYS A 16 35.12 24.18 34.05
CA CYS A 16 35.89 23.44 35.06
C CYS A 16 35.67 21.92 34.86
N THR A 17 36.54 20.95 35.21
CA THR A 17 38.00 20.71 35.06
C THR A 17 38.41 19.60 36.04
N SER A 18 39.00 18.52 35.54
CA SER A 18 40.02 17.67 36.21
C SER A 18 40.62 16.75 35.13
N ARG A 19 41.90 16.84 34.72
CA ARG A 19 43.18 16.46 35.37
C ARG A 19 43.17 15.00 35.88
N GLN A 20 44.14 14.14 35.57
CA GLN A 20 45.56 14.32 35.13
C GLN A 20 45.82 13.59 33.78
N GLY A 21 46.99 13.57 33.12
CA GLY A 21 48.35 14.06 33.43
C GLY A 21 49.29 14.05 32.19
N LEU A 22 50.62 14.13 32.39
CA LEU A 22 51.72 14.21 31.37
C LEU A 22 53.04 13.65 32.00
N PRO A 23 54.22 13.55 31.32
CA PRO A 23 54.58 13.83 29.91
C PRO A 23 55.49 12.79 29.16
N GLY A 24 55.54 12.90 27.82
CA GLY A 24 56.80 13.11 27.07
C GLY A 24 57.55 11.94 26.41
N HIS A 25 57.71 11.98 25.07
CA HIS A 25 58.98 12.43 24.45
C HIS A 25 58.85 12.82 22.96
N ARG A 26 59.92 13.40 22.40
CA ARG A 26 59.96 14.16 21.12
C ARG A 26 60.30 13.32 19.88
N GLY A 27 59.84 13.79 18.72
CA GLY A 27 60.39 13.49 17.38
C GLY A 27 59.29 13.19 16.36
N GLY A 28 59.15 13.86 15.20
CA GLY A 28 59.93 14.97 14.63
C GLY A 28 60.15 14.77 13.14
N GLY A 29 59.31 15.35 12.28
CA GLY A 29 59.48 15.33 10.81
C GLY A 29 58.20 15.66 10.04
N GLY A 30 58.25 16.66 9.14
CA GLY A 30 57.27 16.82 8.05
C GLY A 30 57.45 15.72 6.98
N TRP A 31 56.70 15.67 5.89
CA TRP A 31 56.01 16.73 5.15
C TRP A 31 54.62 16.24 4.66
N GLY A 32 53.80 17.15 4.10
CA GLY A 32 52.41 16.86 3.74
C GLY A 32 52.16 16.45 2.28
N LEU A 33 50.92 16.73 1.84
CA LEU A 33 50.25 16.53 0.54
C LEU A 33 49.37 15.28 0.32
N THR A 34 48.10 15.61 0.05
CA THR A 34 47.15 15.04 -0.93
C THR A 34 46.50 13.66 -0.75
N LEU A 35 45.19 13.69 -1.03
CA LEU A 35 44.30 12.56 -1.27
C LEU A 35 44.69 11.77 -2.53
N ALA A 36 44.59 10.45 -2.45
CA ALA A 36 44.28 9.56 -3.56
C ALA A 36 43.39 8.41 -3.02
N GLY A 37 42.42 7.94 -3.82
CA GLY A 37 41.50 6.89 -3.41
C GLY A 37 42.11 5.49 -3.50
N ALA A 38 41.55 4.55 -2.72
CA ALA A 38 41.90 3.14 -2.80
C ALA A 38 40.73 2.33 -3.38
N HIS A 39 40.87 1.91 -4.64
CA HIS A 39 40.36 0.60 -5.04
C HIS A 39 41.29 -0.46 -4.44
N ALA A 40 40.73 -1.63 -4.11
CA ALA A 40 41.50 -2.80 -3.73
C ALA A 40 41.01 -3.97 -4.58
N ASP A 41 41.80 -4.33 -5.59
CA ASP A 41 41.63 -5.56 -6.35
C ASP A 41 41.98 -6.77 -5.46
N VAL A 42 41.35 -7.91 -5.73
CA VAL A 42 41.72 -9.19 -5.14
C VAL A 42 41.86 -10.19 -6.29
N ASP A 43 43.10 -10.54 -6.60
CA ASP A 43 43.44 -11.56 -7.59
C ASP A 43 42.92 -12.95 -7.18
N PHE A 44 42.50 -13.73 -8.17
CA PHE A 44 41.99 -15.09 -7.98
C PHE A 44 42.89 -16.09 -8.70
N ASP A 45 43.49 -17.01 -7.96
CA ASP A 45 44.42 -18.04 -8.46
C ASP A 45 43.66 -19.30 -8.91
N PRO A 46 43.72 -19.72 -10.19
CA PRO A 46 42.89 -20.80 -10.72
C PRO A 46 43.67 -22.13 -10.83
N SER A 47 44.04 -22.75 -9.70
CA SER A 47 44.44 -24.16 -9.71
C SER A 47 44.22 -24.89 -8.37
N GLU A 48 43.03 -25.46 -8.17
CA GLU A 48 42.89 -26.80 -7.55
C GLU A 48 41.52 -27.42 -7.85
N SER A 49 41.51 -28.73 -8.10
CA SER A 49 40.38 -29.48 -8.68
C SER A 49 39.53 -30.21 -7.63
N VAL A 50 38.21 -30.15 -7.76
CA VAL A 50 37.29 -31.09 -7.08
C VAL A 50 36.22 -31.61 -8.06
N ASP A 51 36.65 -32.45 -9.00
CA ASP A 51 35.73 -33.35 -9.69
C ASP A 51 35.43 -34.55 -8.79
N SER A 52 34.16 -34.72 -8.37
CA SER A 52 33.44 -36.01 -8.46
C SER A 52 32.09 -36.01 -7.75
N VAL A 53 31.23 -36.92 -8.24
CA VAL A 53 29.95 -37.40 -7.69
C VAL A 53 28.70 -36.54 -8.00
N PHE A 54 27.71 -37.21 -8.59
CA PHE A 54 26.36 -36.77 -9.01
C PHE A 54 26.22 -36.00 -10.34
N ASN A 55 26.30 -36.76 -11.43
CA ASN A 55 25.70 -36.40 -12.72
C ASN A 55 24.79 -37.56 -13.20
N PRO A 56 23.46 -37.35 -13.34
CA PRO A 56 22.59 -38.21 -14.12
C PRO A 56 22.15 -37.53 -15.44
N ASP A 57 22.45 -38.24 -16.53
CA ASP A 57 22.15 -38.00 -17.94
C ASP A 57 20.90 -37.12 -18.29
N PRO A 58 21.08 -36.01 -19.06
CA PRO A 58 19.99 -35.13 -19.49
C PRO A 58 18.98 -35.77 -20.46
N ALA A 59 19.26 -36.96 -21.04
CA ALA A 59 18.34 -37.63 -21.96
C ALA A 59 17.04 -38.14 -21.29
N SER A 60 17.01 -38.26 -19.97
CA SER A 60 15.84 -38.77 -19.22
C SER A 60 14.80 -37.70 -18.86
N ALA A 61 15.16 -36.41 -18.88
CA ALA A 61 14.25 -35.32 -18.50
C ALA A 61 13.20 -34.97 -19.58
N ALA A 62 13.47 -35.29 -20.84
CA ALA A 62 12.66 -34.83 -21.98
C ALA A 62 11.33 -35.60 -22.20
N LYS A 63 11.03 -36.63 -21.40
CA LYS A 63 9.84 -37.50 -21.61
C LYS A 63 8.68 -37.27 -20.63
N ALA A 64 8.82 -36.39 -19.64
CA ALA A 64 7.77 -36.07 -18.66
C ALA A 64 6.94 -34.81 -19.02
N ALA A 65 7.26 -34.13 -20.12
CA ALA A 65 6.68 -32.82 -20.47
C ALA A 65 5.52 -32.89 -21.51
N LYS A 66 4.76 -33.98 -21.55
CA LYS A 66 3.58 -34.15 -22.44
C LYS A 66 2.44 -34.93 -21.78
N GLU A 67 1.84 -34.35 -20.75
CA GLU A 67 0.43 -34.60 -20.42
C GLU A 67 -0.28 -33.24 -20.28
N GLU A 68 -1.41 -33.08 -20.98
CA GLU A 68 -2.21 -31.87 -20.93
C GLU A 68 -2.91 -31.75 -19.57
N VAL A 69 -2.58 -30.73 -18.78
CA VAL A 69 -3.37 -30.35 -17.60
C VAL A 69 -4.63 -29.61 -18.05
N THR A 70 -5.58 -30.38 -18.60
CA THR A 70 -6.93 -29.90 -18.90
C THR A 70 -7.78 -29.87 -17.63
N GLY A 71 -8.19 -28.66 -17.22
CA GLY A 71 -9.37 -28.45 -16.37
C GLY A 71 -9.31 -28.99 -14.94
N VAL A 72 -8.53 -28.34 -14.06
CA VAL A 72 -8.74 -28.49 -12.61
C VAL A 72 -9.98 -27.70 -12.20
N GLY A 73 -11.14 -28.36 -12.15
CA GLY A 73 -12.37 -27.79 -11.65
C GLY A 73 -12.33 -27.60 -10.12
N TYR A 74 -12.60 -26.38 -9.65
CA TYR A 74 -12.76 -26.11 -8.22
C TYR A 74 -14.01 -26.81 -7.66
N ALA A 75 -13.82 -27.90 -6.92
CA ALA A 75 -14.90 -28.57 -6.22
C ALA A 75 -15.31 -27.75 -4.96
N PRO A 76 -16.59 -27.41 -4.76
CA PRO A 76 -17.03 -26.66 -3.59
C PRO A 76 -17.05 -27.58 -2.35
N LEU A 77 -16.06 -27.43 -1.47
CA LEU A 77 -15.99 -28.22 -0.24
C LEU A 77 -17.03 -27.77 0.80
N ALA A 78 -17.63 -28.77 1.44
CA ALA A 78 -18.81 -28.61 2.27
C ALA A 78 -18.54 -27.83 3.57
N SER A 79 -19.59 -27.15 4.03
CA SER A 79 -19.60 -26.38 5.27
C SER A 79 -19.26 -27.23 6.50
N ALA A 80 -18.10 -26.99 7.12
CA ALA A 80 -17.85 -27.36 8.50
C ALA A 80 -18.62 -26.42 9.44
N HIS A 81 -19.74 -26.90 9.98
CA HIS A 81 -20.50 -26.22 11.04
C HIS A 81 -19.84 -26.42 12.40
N GLY A 82 -19.73 -25.35 13.22
CA GLY A 82 -19.53 -25.53 14.67
C GLY A 82 -18.70 -24.43 15.34
N ALA A 83 -19.34 -23.34 15.77
CA ALA A 83 -18.74 -22.46 16.76
C ALA A 83 -18.96 -23.06 18.17
N GLY A 84 -18.05 -23.93 18.62
CA GLY A 84 -18.10 -24.56 19.93
C GLY A 84 -16.94 -25.53 20.16
N ALA A 85 -16.28 -25.40 21.32
CA ALA A 85 -15.02 -26.04 21.71
C ALA A 85 -13.77 -25.59 20.91
N HIS A 86 -12.84 -24.92 21.60
CA HIS A 86 -11.46 -24.76 21.13
C HIS A 86 -10.75 -26.11 21.24
N ALA A 87 -10.78 -26.92 20.18
CA ALA A 87 -10.02 -28.16 20.13
C ALA A 87 -8.52 -27.82 20.26
N SER A 88 -7.87 -28.38 21.28
CA SER A 88 -6.42 -28.25 21.42
C SER A 88 -5.75 -29.14 20.38
N VAL A 89 -5.04 -28.54 19.43
CA VAL A 89 -4.36 -29.26 18.36
C VAL A 89 -2.93 -29.57 18.79
N CYS A 90 -2.56 -30.84 18.67
CA CYS A 90 -1.24 -31.35 18.97
C CYS A 90 -1.04 -32.63 18.15
N SER A 91 -0.24 -32.56 17.09
CA SER A 91 -0.04 -33.70 16.17
C SER A 91 1.42 -34.13 16.03
N ASP A 92 2.39 -33.26 16.29
CA ASP A 92 3.82 -33.48 16.00
C ASP A 92 4.09 -34.05 14.60
N THR A 93 3.33 -33.60 13.61
CA THR A 93 3.41 -34.08 12.22
C THR A 93 4.45 -33.33 11.38
N CYS A 94 4.97 -32.21 11.87
CA CYS A 94 6.00 -31.45 11.20
C CYS A 94 7.33 -32.21 11.15
N ARG A 95 8.09 -32.08 10.06
CA ARG A 95 9.37 -32.77 9.87
C ARG A 95 10.41 -32.44 10.95
N THR A 96 10.34 -31.27 11.55
CA THR A 96 11.30 -30.82 12.58
C THR A 96 10.74 -30.88 14.00
N ALA A 97 9.52 -31.36 14.20
CA ALA A 97 8.94 -31.50 15.54
C ALA A 97 9.77 -32.46 16.42
N LYS A 98 9.76 -32.20 17.74
CA LYS A 98 10.53 -32.96 18.76
C LYS A 98 12.04 -32.77 18.68
N ASN A 99 12.50 -31.62 18.19
CA ASN A 99 13.91 -31.23 18.16
C ASN A 99 14.32 -30.33 19.34
N GLY A 100 13.36 -29.93 20.20
CA GLY A 100 13.57 -29.03 21.33
C GLY A 100 13.45 -27.53 21.01
N ILE A 101 13.09 -27.17 19.77
CA ILE A 101 12.97 -25.80 19.28
C ILE A 101 11.53 -25.58 18.82
N CYS A 102 10.81 -24.67 19.46
CA CYS A 102 9.43 -24.38 19.08
C CYS A 102 9.35 -23.65 17.72
N GLU A 103 9.00 -24.39 16.67
CA GLU A 103 9.04 -23.96 15.28
C GLU A 103 7.67 -23.65 14.65
N ASP A 104 6.55 -23.84 15.37
CA ASP A 104 5.20 -23.51 14.90
C ASP A 104 4.79 -22.04 15.05
N GLY A 105 5.59 -21.25 15.76
CA GLY A 105 5.38 -19.82 16.02
C GLY A 105 4.44 -19.50 17.19
N ALA A 106 3.90 -20.48 17.92
CA ALA A 106 3.04 -20.26 19.09
C ALA A 106 3.73 -19.46 20.20
N HIS A 107 5.06 -19.52 20.30
CA HIS A 107 5.83 -18.69 21.23
C HIS A 107 5.81 -17.19 20.84
N VAL A 108 5.80 -16.86 19.54
CA VAL A 108 5.64 -15.47 19.03
C VAL A 108 4.27 -14.93 19.44
N VAL A 109 3.22 -15.74 19.27
CA VAL A 109 1.84 -15.42 19.66
C VAL A 109 1.69 -15.22 21.17
N ARG A 110 2.25 -16.13 21.97
CA ARG A 110 2.14 -16.10 23.44
C ARG A 110 3.04 -15.05 24.11
N SER A 111 4.00 -14.46 23.39
CA SER A 111 4.93 -13.49 23.95
C SER A 111 4.22 -12.23 24.45
N ARG A 112 4.12 -12.11 25.79
CA ARG A 112 3.62 -10.89 26.46
C ARG A 112 4.57 -9.69 26.29
N ARG A 113 5.84 -9.92 25.93
CA ARG A 113 6.80 -8.87 25.58
C ARG A 113 6.53 -8.40 24.14
N ALA A 114 5.52 -7.57 23.97
CA ALA A 114 5.53 -6.64 22.84
C ALA A 114 6.71 -5.68 23.05
N PHE A 115 7.60 -5.57 22.06
CA PHE A 115 8.59 -4.51 22.04
C PHE A 115 7.89 -3.25 21.54
N ASP A 116 7.45 -2.39 22.47
CA ASP A 116 6.84 -1.12 22.13
C ASP A 116 7.93 -0.10 21.81
N ALA A 117 8.13 0.12 20.50
CA ALA A 117 9.14 1.05 19.98
C ALA A 117 8.92 2.51 20.45
N SER A 118 7.72 2.89 20.87
CA SER A 118 7.44 4.22 21.43
C SER A 118 7.96 4.41 22.87
N THR A 119 8.31 3.31 23.55
CA THR A 119 8.84 3.31 24.93
C THR A 119 10.33 2.95 25.01
N ALA A 120 10.91 2.45 23.92
CA ALA A 120 12.31 2.10 23.85
C ALA A 120 13.18 3.35 23.64
N GLY A 121 13.94 3.73 24.68
CA GLY A 121 15.00 4.74 24.53
C GLY A 121 16.01 4.32 23.46
N HIS A 122 16.58 5.30 22.76
CA HIS A 122 17.53 5.08 21.67
C HIS A 122 18.69 4.13 22.11
N GLY A 123 18.87 3.02 21.40
CA GLY A 123 20.02 2.11 21.57
C GLY A 123 19.72 0.66 21.96
N ARG A 124 18.45 0.25 22.16
CA ARG A 124 18.13 -1.19 22.24
C ARG A 124 17.89 -1.79 20.85
N ALA A 125 18.70 -2.77 20.47
CA ALA A 125 18.45 -3.59 19.28
C ALA A 125 17.08 -4.26 19.38
N MET A 126 16.30 -4.19 18.30
CA MET A 126 15.01 -4.88 18.23
C MET A 126 15.22 -6.39 18.11
N PRO A 127 14.40 -7.23 18.77
CA PRO A 127 14.36 -8.66 18.48
C PRO A 127 13.99 -8.86 17.01
N GLY A 128 14.75 -9.69 16.30
CA GLY A 128 14.45 -10.07 14.92
C GLY A 128 13.27 -11.04 14.80
N GLY A 129 12.93 -11.40 13.57
CA GLY A 129 11.96 -12.46 13.29
C GLY A 129 12.40 -13.82 13.79
N VAL A 130 11.43 -14.69 14.12
CA VAL A 130 11.70 -16.11 14.39
C VAL A 130 11.33 -16.93 13.16
N LEU A 131 12.26 -17.77 12.71
CA LEU A 131 12.04 -18.71 11.61
C LEU A 131 10.96 -19.73 12.00
N LEU A 132 9.99 -19.94 11.10
CA LEU A 132 8.95 -20.96 11.25
C LEU A 132 9.35 -22.22 10.49
N GLY A 133 9.45 -23.33 11.23
CA GLY A 133 9.65 -24.65 10.67
C GLY A 133 8.34 -25.39 10.40
N CYS A 134 7.27 -25.05 11.13
CA CYS A 134 6.07 -25.88 11.26
C CYS A 134 4.77 -25.08 11.22
N ASP A 135 3.65 -25.76 10.94
CA ASP A 135 2.30 -25.19 11.04
C ASP A 135 1.78 -25.25 12.48
N LEU A 136 0.90 -24.32 12.85
CA LEU A 136 0.37 -24.17 14.22
C LEU A 136 -0.21 -25.48 14.78
N GLY A 137 0.38 -26.00 15.86
CA GLY A 137 0.00 -27.27 16.51
C GLY A 137 0.65 -28.53 15.92
N THR A 138 1.50 -28.41 14.90
CA THR A 138 2.23 -29.53 14.27
C THR A 138 3.62 -29.79 14.88
N ASP A 139 4.00 -28.99 15.87
CA ASP A 139 5.21 -29.12 16.70
C ASP A 139 4.85 -28.85 18.18
N CYS A 140 3.93 -29.64 18.72
CA CYS A 140 3.37 -29.40 20.05
C CYS A 140 4.18 -30.01 21.20
N SER A 141 5.10 -30.94 20.92
CA SER A 141 6.08 -31.39 21.91
C SER A 141 7.00 -30.24 22.35
N ASP A 142 7.45 -29.39 21.41
CA ASP A 142 8.38 -28.30 21.70
C ASP A 142 7.64 -26.96 21.95
N CYS A 143 6.56 -26.70 21.22
CA CYS A 143 5.73 -25.49 21.42
C CYS A 143 4.66 -25.62 22.51
N GLY A 144 4.30 -26.82 22.95
CA GLY A 144 3.06 -27.07 23.70
C GLY A 144 1.80 -26.92 22.83
N PRO A 145 0.67 -27.56 23.20
CA PRO A 145 -0.51 -27.67 22.33
C PRO A 145 -1.08 -26.32 21.87
N TRP A 146 -1.40 -26.22 20.59
CA TRP A 146 -2.08 -25.05 20.03
C TRP A 146 -3.55 -25.01 20.49
N ARG A 147 -4.05 -23.81 20.81
CA ARG A 147 -5.43 -23.61 21.35
C ARG A 147 -6.22 -22.53 20.60
N GLY A 148 -5.66 -21.99 19.52
CA GLY A 148 -6.32 -21.04 18.63
C GLY A 148 -7.09 -21.75 17.50
N PRO A 149 -7.69 -20.99 16.57
CA PRO A 149 -8.13 -21.55 15.30
C PRO A 149 -6.93 -22.06 14.49
N LEU A 150 -7.16 -23.03 13.61
CA LEU A 150 -6.19 -23.38 12.57
C LEU A 150 -6.34 -22.44 11.35
N PRO A 151 -5.30 -22.31 10.50
CA PRO A 151 -5.43 -21.64 9.21
C PRO A 151 -6.56 -22.25 8.37
N LEU A 152 -7.27 -21.41 7.61
CA LEU A 152 -8.30 -21.85 6.66
C LEU A 152 -7.72 -22.26 5.30
N PHE A 153 -6.42 -22.06 5.11
CA PHE A 153 -5.70 -22.34 3.88
C PHE A 153 -5.66 -23.85 3.60
N ASN A 154 -6.15 -24.25 2.42
CA ASN A 154 -6.14 -25.63 1.97
C ASN A 154 -5.59 -25.69 0.55
N ALA A 155 -4.36 -26.19 0.40
CA ALA A 155 -3.71 -26.37 -0.89
C ALA A 155 -3.87 -27.79 -1.48
N GLY A 156 -4.77 -28.59 -0.93
CA GLY A 156 -5.05 -29.96 -1.38
C GLY A 156 -4.39 -31.06 -0.54
N PRO A 157 -4.54 -32.33 -0.96
CA PRO A 157 -4.11 -33.49 -0.19
C PRO A 157 -2.60 -33.52 0.10
N GLY A 158 -2.23 -33.93 1.32
CA GLY A 158 -0.83 -34.12 1.71
C GLY A 158 -0.06 -32.84 2.12
N VAL A 159 -0.74 -31.69 2.13
CA VAL A 159 -0.24 -30.43 2.72
C VAL A 159 -0.79 -30.29 4.14
N GLN A 160 0.08 -30.01 5.12
CA GLN A 160 -0.33 -29.87 6.53
C GLN A 160 -0.94 -28.49 6.83
N GLY A 161 -0.44 -27.44 6.18
CA GLY A 161 -0.89 -26.07 6.33
C GLY A 161 -0.08 -25.08 5.48
N PRO A 162 -0.25 -23.77 5.68
CA PRO A 162 0.45 -22.74 4.91
C PRO A 162 1.98 -22.79 5.03
N ILE A 163 2.54 -23.16 6.19
CA ILE A 163 4.01 -23.20 6.39
C ILE A 163 4.62 -24.38 5.65
N ASP A 164 4.03 -25.58 5.75
CA ASP A 164 4.42 -26.75 4.96
C ASP A 164 4.34 -26.47 3.45
N TRP A 165 3.27 -25.81 3.00
CA TRP A 165 3.11 -25.42 1.58
C TRP A 165 4.19 -24.46 1.09
N LEU A 166 4.47 -23.38 1.86
CA LEU A 166 5.50 -22.40 1.52
C LEU A 166 6.90 -23.05 1.49
N LYS A 167 7.22 -23.89 2.48
CA LYS A 167 8.51 -24.61 2.55
C LYS A 167 8.72 -25.56 1.38
N ARG A 168 7.67 -26.21 0.87
CA ARG A 168 7.74 -27.06 -0.34
C ARG A 168 8.03 -26.27 -1.62
N GLN A 169 7.80 -24.97 -1.63
CA GLN A 169 8.17 -24.06 -2.72
C GLN A 169 9.56 -23.42 -2.52
N GLY A 170 10.34 -23.87 -1.52
CA GLY A 170 11.61 -23.26 -1.17
C GLY A 170 11.48 -21.89 -0.48
N VAL A 171 10.26 -21.48 -0.11
CA VAL A 171 10.01 -20.24 0.62
C VAL A 171 10.29 -20.48 2.10
N SER A 172 11.24 -19.72 2.63
CA SER A 172 11.50 -19.68 4.07
C SER A 172 10.56 -18.64 4.70
N VAL A 173 10.06 -18.94 5.90
CA VAL A 173 9.02 -18.14 6.56
C VAL A 173 9.50 -17.72 7.93
N TRP A 174 9.34 -16.44 8.24
CA TRP A 174 9.57 -15.87 9.57
C TRP A 174 8.27 -15.35 10.13
N ALA A 175 8.17 -15.24 11.45
CA ALA A 175 7.13 -14.47 12.10
C ALA A 175 7.69 -13.58 13.20
N ARG A 176 7.07 -12.40 13.35
CA ARG A 176 7.35 -11.46 14.42
C ARG A 176 6.07 -10.87 14.97
N ARG A 177 6.17 -10.18 16.11
CA ARG A 177 5.10 -9.33 16.63
C ARG A 177 5.32 -7.88 16.18
N VAL A 178 4.25 -7.23 15.71
CA VAL A 178 4.25 -5.84 15.27
C VAL A 178 4.53 -4.91 16.47
N THR A 179 5.43 -3.95 16.26
CA THR A 179 6.02 -3.11 17.32
C THR A 179 5.14 -1.93 17.74
N VAL A 180 4.09 -1.64 16.97
CA VAL A 180 3.11 -0.58 17.25
C VAL A 180 1.75 -1.19 17.61
N HIS A 181 1.04 -0.60 18.57
CA HIS A 181 -0.29 -1.08 18.99
C HIS A 181 -1.33 -0.92 17.86
N PRO A 182 -2.20 -1.91 17.58
CA PRO A 182 -2.35 -3.18 18.28
C PRO A 182 -1.27 -4.19 17.90
N HIS A 183 -0.67 -4.83 18.89
CA HIS A 183 0.42 -5.77 18.68
C HIS A 183 -0.10 -7.15 18.26
N PHE A 184 -0.12 -7.43 16.96
CA PHE A 184 -0.41 -8.74 16.37
C PHE A 184 0.85 -9.45 15.87
N ALA A 185 0.82 -10.78 15.76
CA ALA A 185 1.86 -11.56 15.09
C ALA A 185 1.64 -11.54 13.57
N ILE A 186 2.69 -11.48 12.76
CA ILE A 186 2.59 -11.57 11.29
C ILE A 186 3.69 -12.47 10.74
N ALA A 187 3.35 -13.28 9.74
CA ALA A 187 4.31 -14.06 8.97
C ALA A 187 4.77 -13.31 7.71
N TYR A 188 6.04 -13.48 7.35
CA TYR A 188 6.71 -12.84 6.22
C TYR A 188 7.86 -13.72 5.70
N THR A 189 8.49 -13.33 4.60
CA THR A 189 9.57 -14.11 3.95
C THR A 189 10.95 -13.56 4.34
N ASN A 190 12.01 -14.00 3.67
CA ASN A 190 13.37 -13.56 3.95
C ASN A 190 13.54 -12.06 3.65
N PRO A 191 13.90 -11.20 4.61
CA PRO A 191 14.09 -9.76 4.38
C PRO A 191 15.24 -9.43 3.41
N LYS A 192 16.10 -10.40 3.06
CA LYS A 192 17.09 -10.26 1.98
C LYS A 192 16.54 -10.58 0.58
N HIS A 193 15.40 -11.25 0.50
CA HIS A 193 14.76 -11.66 -0.77
C HIS A 193 13.48 -10.88 -1.06
N ASP A 194 12.89 -10.25 -0.04
CA ASP A 194 11.77 -9.30 -0.12
C ASP A 194 12.21 -8.00 0.57
N LEU A 195 12.60 -7.03 -0.24
CA LEU A 195 13.13 -5.72 0.18
C LEU A 195 12.04 -4.70 0.54
N ASP A 196 10.77 -5.13 0.54
CA ASP A 196 9.62 -4.30 0.83
C ASP A 196 8.97 -4.72 2.16
N VAL A 197 7.94 -5.57 2.14
CA VAL A 197 7.17 -5.94 3.34
C VAL A 197 8.07 -6.57 4.40
N SER A 198 8.91 -7.53 4.01
CA SER A 198 9.77 -8.29 4.94
C SER A 198 10.93 -7.45 5.50
N GLU A 199 11.56 -6.60 4.69
CA GLU A 199 12.60 -5.67 5.15
C GLU A 199 12.05 -4.68 6.18
N GLN A 200 10.93 -4.02 5.86
CA GLN A 200 10.29 -3.07 6.76
C GLN A 200 9.87 -3.74 8.08
N LEU A 201 9.31 -4.96 8.01
CA LEU A 201 9.01 -5.75 9.19
C LEU A 201 10.26 -6.12 9.99
N GLU A 202 11.37 -6.53 9.38
CA GLU A 202 12.59 -6.89 10.12
C GLU A 202 13.22 -5.66 10.79
N ARG A 203 13.39 -4.56 10.03
CA ARG A 203 14.08 -3.33 10.46
C ARG A 203 13.27 -2.48 11.42
N ALA A 204 11.98 -2.29 11.17
CA ALA A 204 11.11 -1.35 11.89
C ALA A 204 9.96 -2.03 12.67
N GLY A 205 9.61 -3.29 12.34
CA GLY A 205 8.52 -4.01 12.99
C GLY A 205 7.11 -3.53 12.59
N VAL A 206 7.04 -2.78 11.50
CA VAL A 206 5.87 -2.07 10.95
C VAL A 206 6.01 -2.02 9.42
N VAL A 207 4.90 -2.05 8.70
CA VAL A 207 4.85 -1.84 7.24
C VAL A 207 4.23 -0.46 6.97
N GLU A 208 4.81 0.31 6.06
CA GLU A 208 4.34 1.62 5.59
C GLU A 208 3.84 2.54 6.71
N MET A 209 4.80 3.06 7.48
CA MET A 209 4.57 3.81 8.71
C MET A 209 3.51 4.92 8.61
N GLY A 210 3.48 5.68 7.51
CA GLY A 210 2.50 6.75 7.29
C GLY A 210 1.08 6.22 7.07
N ILE A 211 0.94 5.18 6.26
CA ILE A 211 -0.34 4.53 5.96
C ILE A 211 -0.90 3.83 7.19
N MET A 212 -0.03 3.13 7.93
CA MET A 212 -0.37 2.51 9.20
C MET A 212 -0.90 3.55 10.21
N ARG A 213 -0.30 4.75 10.28
CA ARG A 213 -0.84 5.86 11.10
C ARG A 213 -2.23 6.33 10.64
N ILE A 214 -2.52 6.36 9.33
CA ILE A 214 -3.86 6.67 8.80
C ILE A 214 -4.87 5.62 9.27
N PHE A 215 -4.55 4.33 9.10
CA PHE A 215 -5.37 3.21 9.61
C PHE A 215 -5.66 3.37 11.11
N GLN A 216 -4.63 3.62 11.93
CA GLN A 216 -4.85 3.80 13.37
C GLN A 216 -5.74 4.99 13.68
N LYS A 217 -5.40 6.18 13.18
CA LYS A 217 -6.15 7.40 13.52
C LYS A 217 -7.61 7.32 13.06
N ARG A 218 -7.88 6.67 11.93
CA ARG A 218 -9.25 6.52 11.42
C ARG A 218 -10.04 5.40 12.10
N LEU A 219 -9.40 4.26 12.38
CA LEU A 219 -10.09 3.05 12.84
C LEU A 219 -10.15 2.90 14.37
N ILE A 220 -9.32 3.61 15.13
CA ILE A 220 -9.43 3.66 16.60
C ILE A 220 -10.74 4.34 17.03
N ASP A 221 -11.02 5.54 16.50
CA ASP A 221 -12.22 6.32 16.88
C ASP A 221 -13.53 5.68 16.39
N THR A 222 -13.47 4.83 15.36
CA THR A 222 -14.64 4.19 14.74
C THR A 222 -14.81 2.74 15.20
N CYS A 223 -13.86 1.85 14.93
CA CYS A 223 -13.95 0.43 15.26
C CYS A 223 -13.65 0.14 16.73
N THR A 224 -12.50 0.60 17.25
CA THR A 224 -12.10 0.32 18.64
C THR A 224 -13.09 0.92 19.63
N ARG A 225 -13.48 2.18 19.42
CA ARG A 225 -14.47 2.86 20.26
C ARG A 225 -15.84 2.15 20.28
N GLN A 226 -16.35 1.68 19.13
CA GLN A 226 -17.61 0.93 19.09
C GLN A 226 -17.51 -0.41 19.82
N ARG A 227 -16.41 -1.15 19.62
CA ARG A 227 -16.13 -2.41 20.32
C ARG A 227 -16.08 -2.21 21.83
N ASP A 228 -15.34 -1.21 22.30
CA ASP A 228 -15.09 -0.99 23.72
C ASP A 228 -16.32 -0.42 24.45
N LEU A 229 -17.15 0.40 23.77
CA LEU A 229 -18.46 0.81 24.27
C LEU A 229 -19.43 -0.38 24.44
N ALA A 230 -19.44 -1.32 23.50
CA ALA A 230 -20.24 -2.54 23.60
C ALA A 230 -19.76 -3.42 24.76
N LEU A 231 -18.46 -3.72 24.82
CA LEU A 231 -17.86 -4.57 25.85
C LEU A 231 -18.02 -3.97 27.26
N GLY A 232 -17.85 -2.65 27.40
CA GLY A 232 -18.04 -1.95 28.67
C GLY A 232 -19.50 -1.97 29.14
N ALA A 233 -20.47 -1.92 28.22
CA ALA A 233 -21.89 -2.07 28.56
C ALA A 233 -22.23 -3.51 28.99
N GLU A 234 -21.67 -4.52 28.32
CA GLU A 234 -21.82 -5.93 28.72
C GLU A 234 -21.23 -6.19 30.11
N LEU A 235 -20.02 -5.68 30.39
CA LEU A 235 -19.36 -5.90 31.68
C LEU A 235 -20.13 -5.24 32.83
N ARG A 236 -20.71 -4.06 32.63
CA ARG A 236 -21.63 -3.44 33.61
C ARG A 236 -22.89 -4.27 33.81
N ALA A 237 -23.53 -4.73 32.72
CA ALA A 237 -24.72 -5.57 32.82
C ALA A 237 -24.43 -6.89 33.57
N LEU A 238 -23.28 -7.52 33.34
CA LEU A 238 -22.86 -8.73 34.06
C LEU A 238 -22.57 -8.47 35.55
N LYS A 239 -21.92 -7.35 35.89
CA LYS A 239 -21.69 -6.94 37.28
C LYS A 239 -23.01 -6.65 38.01
N ALA A 240 -23.92 -5.91 37.39
CA ALA A 240 -25.25 -5.64 37.94
C ALA A 240 -26.08 -6.93 38.10
N ALA A 241 -26.03 -7.85 37.13
CA ALA A 241 -26.68 -9.16 37.25
C ALA A 241 -26.08 -10.03 38.37
N ALA A 242 -24.78 -9.92 38.66
CA ALA A 242 -24.16 -10.59 39.79
C ALA A 242 -24.58 -9.96 41.13
N ALA A 243 -24.66 -8.63 41.21
CA ALA A 243 -25.14 -7.91 42.40
C ALA A 243 -26.62 -8.22 42.71
N LEU A 244 -27.49 -8.33 41.69
CA LEU A 244 -28.90 -8.70 41.87
C LEU A 244 -29.12 -10.14 42.37
N LYS A 245 -28.11 -11.03 42.24
CA LYS A 245 -28.16 -12.35 42.90
C LYS A 245 -27.92 -12.26 44.41
N ALA A 246 -27.24 -11.20 44.88
CA ALA A 246 -27.00 -10.96 46.30
C ALA A 246 -28.11 -10.11 46.93
N ASP A 247 -28.65 -9.13 46.20
CA ASP A 247 -29.78 -8.30 46.62
C ASP A 247 -30.80 -8.14 45.48
N PRO A 248 -31.82 -9.02 45.39
CA PRO A 248 -32.85 -8.96 44.34
C PRO A 248 -33.75 -7.73 44.42
N GLY A 249 -33.88 -7.10 45.60
CA GLY A 249 -34.76 -5.96 45.84
C GLY A 249 -34.21 -4.62 45.35
N ASN A 250 -32.96 -4.58 44.90
CA ASN A 250 -32.25 -3.35 44.60
C ASN A 250 -32.68 -2.70 43.28
N GLU A 251 -33.70 -1.84 43.32
CA GLU A 251 -34.27 -1.16 42.13
C GLU A 251 -33.21 -0.41 41.31
N THR A 252 -32.23 0.23 41.96
CA THR A 252 -31.12 0.94 41.31
C THR A 252 -30.27 0.00 40.46
N VAL A 253 -29.90 -1.17 41.00
CA VAL A 253 -29.12 -2.18 40.27
C VAL A 253 -29.96 -2.86 39.19
N GLN A 254 -31.28 -3.04 39.41
CA GLN A 254 -32.20 -3.49 38.35
C GLN A 254 -32.23 -2.52 37.16
N LEU A 255 -32.29 -1.21 37.43
CA LEU A 255 -32.24 -0.17 36.40
C LEU A 255 -30.89 -0.13 35.68
N GLU A 256 -29.78 -0.24 36.40
CA GLU A 256 -28.43 -0.31 35.80
C GLU A 256 -28.30 -1.55 34.89
N MET A 257 -28.76 -2.72 35.33
CA MET A 257 -28.73 -3.94 34.54
C MET A 257 -29.55 -3.78 33.25
N ARG A 258 -30.81 -3.30 33.35
CA ARG A 258 -31.69 -3.08 32.18
C ARG A 258 -31.08 -2.08 31.21
N THR A 259 -30.57 -0.95 31.70
CA THR A 259 -29.99 0.13 30.88
C THR A 259 -28.69 -0.31 30.21
N SER A 260 -27.79 -0.98 30.95
CA SER A 260 -26.54 -1.50 30.41
C SER A 260 -26.77 -2.62 29.41
N MET A 261 -27.74 -3.51 29.66
CA MET A 261 -28.14 -4.56 28.71
C MET A 261 -28.76 -3.96 27.44
N ALA A 262 -29.65 -2.98 27.55
CA ALA A 262 -30.21 -2.28 26.39
C ALA A 262 -29.13 -1.56 25.56
N HIS A 263 -28.13 -0.97 26.22
CA HIS A 263 -27.00 -0.33 25.54
C HIS A 263 -26.09 -1.35 24.85
N ALA A 264 -25.79 -2.48 25.50
CA ALA A 264 -25.05 -3.59 24.92
C ALA A 264 -25.76 -4.20 23.70
N LEU A 265 -27.08 -4.44 23.81
CA LEU A 265 -27.92 -4.93 22.71
C LEU A 265 -27.95 -3.94 21.54
N LYS A 266 -28.07 -2.63 21.81
CA LYS A 266 -28.05 -1.57 20.80
C LYS A 266 -26.73 -1.53 20.01
N HIS A 267 -25.59 -1.73 20.68
CA HIS A 267 -24.29 -1.82 20.00
C HIS A 267 -24.09 -3.16 19.29
N ARG A 268 -24.49 -4.29 19.88
CA ARG A 268 -24.48 -5.61 19.21
C ARG A 268 -25.36 -5.69 17.98
N ALA A 269 -26.45 -4.92 17.93
CA ALA A 269 -27.33 -4.85 16.77
C ALA A 269 -26.70 -4.09 15.59
N ARG A 270 -25.70 -3.24 15.84
CA ARG A 270 -24.89 -2.61 14.79
C ARG A 270 -23.79 -3.58 14.39
N SER A 271 -23.62 -3.77 13.08
CA SER A 271 -22.42 -4.45 12.58
C SER A 271 -21.22 -3.53 12.78
N PRO A 272 -20.05 -4.05 13.20
CA PRO A 272 -18.81 -3.27 13.20
C PRO A 272 -18.55 -2.61 11.83
N PRO A 273 -17.89 -1.45 11.79
CA PRO A 273 -17.56 -0.78 10.53
C PRO A 273 -16.78 -1.71 9.60
N LEU A 274 -17.08 -1.64 8.31
CA LEU A 274 -16.44 -2.47 7.29
C LEU A 274 -15.21 -1.77 6.71
N VAL A 275 -14.07 -2.42 6.78
CA VAL A 275 -12.88 -2.13 5.99
C VAL A 275 -12.84 -3.09 4.82
N VAL A 276 -12.48 -2.59 3.64
CA VAL A 276 -12.25 -3.40 2.45
C VAL A 276 -10.78 -3.23 2.07
N ASP A 277 -10.03 -4.32 2.01
CA ASP A 277 -8.59 -4.35 1.73
C ASP A 277 -8.39 -5.12 0.42
N VAL A 278 -8.28 -4.38 -0.70
CA VAL A 278 -8.03 -4.95 -2.03
C VAL A 278 -6.54 -4.95 -2.29
N GLY A 279 -5.97 -6.15 -2.51
CA GLY A 279 -4.53 -6.37 -2.46
C GLY A 279 -4.07 -6.52 -1.01
N ALA A 280 -4.64 -7.49 -0.28
CA ALA A 280 -4.32 -7.68 1.14
C ALA A 280 -2.90 -8.23 1.36
N ASN A 281 -2.27 -8.81 0.33
CA ASN A 281 -0.90 -9.33 0.32
C ASN A 281 -0.66 -10.27 1.53
N PHE A 282 0.45 -10.13 2.28
CA PHE A 282 0.72 -10.94 3.49
C PHE A 282 -0.29 -10.70 4.64
N GLY A 283 -1.21 -9.75 4.49
CA GLY A 283 -2.32 -9.53 5.41
C GLY A 283 -2.10 -8.48 6.49
N TYR A 284 -1.07 -7.62 6.36
CA TYR A 284 -0.72 -6.63 7.40
C TYR A 284 -1.89 -5.68 7.72
N PHE A 285 -2.46 -5.02 6.70
CA PHE A 285 -3.55 -4.07 6.89
C PHE A 285 -4.88 -4.73 7.27
N THR A 286 -5.16 -5.91 6.69
CA THR A 286 -6.25 -6.79 7.12
C THR A 286 -6.17 -7.16 8.60
N ALA A 287 -5.00 -7.59 9.09
CA ALA A 287 -4.80 -7.95 10.49
C ALA A 287 -4.88 -6.72 11.42
N LEU A 288 -4.31 -5.58 11.00
CA LEU A 288 -4.39 -4.30 11.71
C LEU A 288 -5.86 -3.84 11.91
N ALA A 289 -6.64 -3.78 10.83
CA ALA A 289 -8.04 -3.37 10.89
C ALA A 289 -8.89 -4.33 11.74
N ALA A 290 -8.67 -5.65 11.60
CA ALA A 290 -9.34 -6.66 12.41
C ALA A 290 -8.96 -6.58 13.90
N ALA A 291 -7.68 -6.34 14.23
CA ALA A 291 -7.22 -6.17 15.61
C ALA A 291 -7.76 -4.90 16.27
N LEU A 292 -7.99 -3.84 15.50
CA LEU A 292 -8.73 -2.63 15.92
C LEU A 292 -10.25 -2.87 16.09
N GLY A 293 -10.75 -4.04 15.69
CA GLY A 293 -12.14 -4.47 15.87
C GLY A 293 -13.06 -4.21 14.67
N CYS A 294 -12.53 -3.80 13.52
CA CYS A 294 -13.32 -3.63 12.30
C CYS A 294 -13.72 -5.00 11.72
N ARG A 295 -14.84 -5.03 10.98
CA ARG A 295 -15.06 -6.08 9.99
C ARG A 295 -14.12 -5.83 8.81
N VAL A 296 -13.55 -6.89 8.24
CA VAL A 296 -12.68 -6.79 7.06
C VAL A 296 -13.17 -7.71 5.96
N LEU A 297 -13.26 -7.19 4.74
CA LEU A 297 -13.29 -7.97 3.51
C LEU A 297 -11.91 -7.84 2.85
N ALA A 298 -11.10 -8.89 2.96
CA ALA A 298 -9.73 -8.94 2.47
C ALA A 298 -9.71 -9.65 1.12
N VAL A 299 -9.17 -9.03 0.07
CA VAL A 299 -9.13 -9.60 -1.28
C VAL A 299 -7.67 -9.81 -1.66
N GLU A 300 -7.30 -11.08 -1.85
CA GLU A 300 -5.95 -11.49 -2.20
C GLU A 300 -6.01 -12.73 -3.11
N PRO A 301 -5.65 -12.63 -4.39
CA PRO A 301 -5.70 -13.74 -5.32
C PRO A 301 -4.47 -14.67 -5.31
N VAL A 302 -3.31 -14.22 -4.83
CA VAL A 302 -2.04 -14.95 -4.97
C VAL A 302 -1.94 -16.04 -3.88
N PRO A 303 -1.87 -17.34 -4.24
CA PRO A 303 -1.85 -18.42 -3.24
C PRO A 303 -0.69 -18.33 -2.23
N ARG A 304 0.44 -17.76 -2.65
CA ARG A 304 1.60 -17.53 -1.78
C ARG A 304 1.32 -16.48 -0.70
N PHE A 305 0.59 -15.43 -1.04
CA PHE A 305 0.25 -14.34 -0.11
C PHE A 305 -0.91 -14.75 0.80
N LEU A 306 -1.89 -15.48 0.25
CA LEU A 306 -2.92 -16.18 1.02
C LEU A 306 -2.36 -17.07 2.13
N ALA A 307 -1.26 -17.80 1.88
CA ALA A 307 -0.62 -18.62 2.92
C ALA A 307 -0.14 -17.77 4.13
N PHE A 308 0.55 -16.65 3.88
CA PHE A 308 0.97 -15.71 4.94
C PHE A 308 -0.24 -15.06 5.64
N LEU A 309 -1.25 -14.62 4.89
CA LEU A 309 -2.48 -14.03 5.42
C LEU A 309 -3.23 -15.02 6.32
N HIS A 310 -3.45 -16.26 5.89
CA HIS A 310 -4.19 -17.26 6.67
C HIS A 310 -3.45 -17.72 7.92
N TRP A 311 -2.11 -17.83 7.87
CA TRP A 311 -1.32 -18.04 9.09
C TRP A 311 -1.47 -16.86 10.05
N THR A 312 -1.35 -15.63 9.55
CA THR A 312 -1.46 -14.39 10.33
C THR A 312 -2.84 -14.25 10.99
N LEU A 313 -3.92 -14.58 10.29
CA LEU A 313 -5.28 -14.59 10.86
C LEU A 313 -5.42 -15.63 11.98
N ALA A 314 -4.91 -16.84 11.77
CA ALA A 314 -4.99 -17.93 12.75
C ALA A 314 -4.15 -17.65 14.01
N ALA A 315 -2.91 -17.20 13.82
CA ALA A 315 -1.96 -16.86 14.87
C ALA A 315 -2.51 -15.80 15.85
N ASN A 316 -3.33 -14.86 15.36
CA ASN A 316 -3.96 -13.83 16.19
C ASN A 316 -5.38 -14.17 16.66
N ALA A 317 -5.85 -15.40 16.42
CA ALA A 317 -7.21 -15.84 16.71
C ALA A 317 -8.31 -14.93 16.10
N LEU A 318 -8.03 -14.31 14.95
CA LEU A 318 -8.97 -13.45 14.23
C LEU A 318 -10.02 -14.33 13.52
N PRO A 319 -11.31 -14.26 13.87
CA PRO A 319 -12.31 -15.16 13.29
C PRO A 319 -12.51 -14.87 11.80
N ALA A 320 -11.98 -15.76 10.95
CA ALA A 320 -12.03 -15.64 9.51
C ALA A 320 -13.04 -16.61 8.88
N ARG A 321 -13.37 -16.35 7.62
CA ARG A 321 -13.91 -17.35 6.67
C ARG A 321 -13.34 -17.06 5.29
N THR A 322 -13.35 -18.05 4.41
CA THR A 322 -13.25 -17.82 2.97
C THR A 322 -14.61 -17.36 2.42
N TRP A 323 -14.58 -16.53 1.39
CA TRP A 323 -15.76 -16.12 0.62
C TRP A 323 -16.16 -17.26 -0.31
N THR A 324 -17.47 -17.45 -0.49
CA THR A 324 -18.02 -18.40 -1.46
C THR A 324 -19.13 -17.72 -2.24
N GLU A 325 -19.20 -18.03 -3.52
CA GLU A 325 -20.19 -17.50 -4.46
C GLU A 325 -21.62 -17.97 -4.14
N ALA A 326 -21.72 -19.09 -3.42
CA ALA A 326 -22.97 -19.61 -2.86
C ALA A 326 -23.55 -18.65 -1.81
N ARG A 327 -24.35 -17.68 -2.27
CA ARG A 327 -25.18 -16.82 -1.42
C ARG A 327 -26.05 -17.72 -0.54
N PRO A 328 -25.86 -17.78 0.79
CA PRO A 328 -26.70 -18.60 1.64
C PRO A 328 -28.15 -18.13 1.50
N PRO A 329 -29.12 -19.06 1.41
CA PRO A 329 -30.52 -18.68 1.25
C PRO A 329 -30.92 -17.73 2.38
N ARG A 330 -31.53 -16.61 2.00
CA ARG A 330 -31.98 -15.61 2.97
C ARG A 330 -32.98 -16.32 3.90
N PRO A 331 -32.77 -16.36 5.23
CA PRO A 331 -33.77 -16.94 6.12
C PRO A 331 -35.08 -16.19 5.89
N PRO A 332 -36.24 -16.89 5.87
CA PRO A 332 -37.52 -16.24 5.67
C PRO A 332 -37.71 -15.14 6.72
N PRO A 333 -38.34 -14.01 6.36
CA PRO A 333 -38.61 -12.96 7.32
C PRO A 333 -39.42 -13.53 8.48
N ALA A 334 -39.02 -13.23 9.71
CA ALA A 334 -39.77 -13.65 10.89
C ALA A 334 -41.21 -13.11 10.78
N PRO A 335 -42.24 -13.91 11.13
CA PRO A 335 -43.62 -13.47 11.03
C PRO A 335 -43.84 -12.22 11.91
N PRO A 336 -44.65 -11.25 11.46
CA PRO A 336 -44.71 -9.89 12.02
C PRO A 336 -45.18 -9.78 13.49
N HIS A 337 -45.55 -10.91 14.11
CA HIS A 337 -46.06 -11.01 15.48
C HIS A 337 -45.35 -12.07 16.32
N ALA A 338 -44.16 -12.54 15.93
CA ALA A 338 -43.35 -13.38 16.81
C ALA A 338 -42.93 -12.59 18.06
N PRO A 339 -43.34 -13.00 19.28
CA PRO A 339 -42.91 -12.32 20.50
C PRO A 339 -41.39 -12.48 20.69
N PRO A 340 -40.70 -11.49 21.31
CA PRO A 340 -39.30 -11.66 21.66
C PRO A 340 -39.14 -12.86 22.62
N PRO A 341 -38.08 -13.67 22.48
CA PRO A 341 -37.88 -14.84 23.33
C PRO A 341 -37.79 -14.41 24.81
N PRO A 342 -38.43 -15.14 25.74
CA PRO A 342 -38.51 -14.74 27.13
C PRO A 342 -37.12 -14.69 27.79
N LEU A 343 -36.83 -13.57 28.45
CA LEU A 343 -35.59 -13.37 29.18
C LEU A 343 -35.64 -14.07 30.54
N GLY A 344 -35.31 -15.38 30.53
CA GLY A 344 -34.78 -16.09 31.69
C GLY A 344 -35.72 -17.09 32.37
N ALA A 345 -35.49 -18.38 32.08
CA ALA A 345 -35.48 -19.48 33.06
C ALA A 345 -35.00 -20.76 32.35
N GLY A 346 -33.81 -21.27 32.70
CA GLY A 346 -33.25 -22.51 32.13
C GLY A 346 -32.70 -22.38 30.69
N ALA A 347 -31.41 -22.61 30.53
CA ALA A 347 -30.82 -22.85 29.21
C ALA A 347 -31.18 -24.27 28.75
N GLY A 348 -32.30 -24.40 28.04
CA GLY A 348 -32.66 -25.66 27.37
C GLY A 348 -31.68 -26.01 26.23
N PRO A 349 -31.55 -27.30 25.85
CA PRO A 349 -30.66 -27.76 24.79
C PRO A 349 -31.20 -27.32 23.41
N GLY A 350 -30.93 -26.06 23.06
CA GLY A 350 -31.44 -25.44 21.83
C GLY A 350 -31.10 -23.96 21.66
N TYR A 351 -30.68 -23.26 22.71
CA TYR A 351 -30.13 -21.90 22.56
C TYR A 351 -28.75 -21.94 21.91
N THR A 352 -28.73 -22.00 20.58
CA THR A 352 -27.53 -21.69 19.80
C THR A 352 -27.28 -20.18 19.94
N PRO A 353 -26.18 -19.71 20.53
CA PRO A 353 -25.88 -18.28 20.51
C PRO A 353 -25.79 -17.82 19.06
N PRO A 354 -26.25 -16.60 18.72
CA PRO A 354 -26.22 -16.10 17.35
C PRO A 354 -24.79 -16.22 16.83
N ARG A 355 -24.60 -16.97 15.73
CA ARG A 355 -23.28 -17.20 15.14
C ARG A 355 -22.59 -15.85 14.98
N ARG A 356 -21.49 -15.63 15.72
CA ARG A 356 -20.69 -14.41 15.58
C ARG A 356 -20.32 -14.30 14.10
N ARG A 357 -20.72 -13.19 13.46
CA ARG A 357 -20.28 -12.93 12.09
C ARG A 357 -18.74 -12.95 12.09
N PRO A 358 -18.10 -13.61 11.12
CA PRO A 358 -16.65 -13.63 11.05
C PRO A 358 -16.16 -12.18 10.93
N LEU A 359 -15.08 -11.90 11.64
CA LEU A 359 -14.45 -10.58 11.67
C LEU A 359 -13.77 -10.30 10.33
N VAL A 360 -13.20 -11.34 9.72
CA VAL A 360 -12.56 -11.28 8.39
C VAL A 360 -13.28 -12.22 7.41
N THR A 361 -13.52 -11.75 6.19
CA THR A 361 -13.90 -12.58 5.05
C THR A 361 -12.81 -12.44 3.99
N VAL A 362 -12.11 -13.54 3.68
CA VAL A 362 -11.03 -13.61 2.69
C VAL A 362 -11.62 -13.96 1.33
N VAL A 363 -11.30 -13.20 0.29
CA VAL A 363 -11.73 -13.39 -1.09
C VAL A 363 -10.52 -13.79 -1.92
N GLU A 364 -10.45 -15.07 -2.30
CA GLU A 364 -9.35 -15.67 -3.07
C GLU A 364 -9.54 -15.43 -4.59
N ARG A 365 -9.78 -14.17 -4.97
CA ARG A 365 -10.12 -13.75 -6.34
C ARG A 365 -9.52 -12.37 -6.61
N ALA A 366 -9.15 -12.08 -7.85
CA ALA A 366 -8.74 -10.73 -8.24
C ALA A 366 -9.96 -9.83 -8.45
N VAL A 367 -9.83 -8.53 -8.16
CA VAL A 367 -10.88 -7.56 -8.49
C VAL A 367 -10.67 -7.03 -9.90
N SER A 368 -11.69 -7.12 -10.75
CA SER A 368 -11.64 -6.66 -12.15
C SER A 368 -13.01 -6.14 -12.61
N ASP A 369 -13.08 -5.38 -13.71
CA ASP A 369 -14.35 -4.90 -14.26
C ASP A 369 -15.10 -5.99 -15.05
N ALA A 370 -14.42 -7.06 -15.46
CA ALA A 370 -15.00 -8.25 -16.06
C ALA A 370 -16.11 -8.81 -15.15
N ALA A 371 -17.32 -8.99 -15.70
CA ALA A 371 -18.44 -9.60 -14.97
C ALA A 371 -18.09 -11.04 -14.55
N GLY A 372 -18.54 -11.43 -13.35
CA GLY A 372 -18.07 -12.63 -12.65
C GLY A 372 -17.98 -13.90 -13.51
N GLY A 373 -16.82 -14.57 -13.46
CA GLY A 373 -16.56 -15.83 -14.15
C GLY A 373 -15.27 -15.88 -14.99
N GLY A 374 -14.58 -14.75 -15.19
CA GLY A 374 -13.29 -14.71 -15.87
C GLY A 374 -12.10 -15.10 -14.98
N ASN A 375 -10.94 -15.31 -15.61
CA ASN A 375 -9.64 -15.35 -14.96
C ASN A 375 -8.77 -14.18 -15.45
N VAL A 376 -7.83 -13.73 -14.61
CA VAL A 376 -6.72 -12.86 -14.99
C VAL A 376 -5.40 -13.53 -14.68
N THR A 377 -4.38 -13.20 -15.46
CA THR A 377 -3.00 -13.65 -15.24
C THR A 377 -2.30 -12.64 -14.35
N ILE A 378 -1.72 -13.10 -13.24
CA ILE A 378 -0.84 -12.32 -12.35
C ILE A 378 0.58 -12.85 -12.48
N HIS A 379 1.54 -11.93 -12.56
CA HIS A 379 2.97 -12.21 -12.48
C HIS A 379 3.42 -11.93 -11.05
N VAL A 380 3.96 -12.94 -10.37
CA VAL A 380 4.33 -12.91 -8.96
C VAL A 380 5.85 -12.93 -8.83
N PRO A 381 6.49 -11.89 -8.28
CA PRO A 381 7.93 -11.88 -8.03
C PRO A 381 8.40 -13.10 -7.23
N THR A 382 9.60 -13.59 -7.56
CA THR A 382 10.26 -14.70 -6.86
C THR A 382 11.42 -14.21 -5.98
N LYS A 383 11.90 -12.97 -6.23
CA LYS A 383 12.96 -12.24 -5.52
C LYS A 383 12.69 -10.73 -5.68
N GLY A 384 13.31 -9.87 -4.87
CA GLY A 384 13.24 -8.42 -5.03
C GLY A 384 12.16 -7.78 -4.15
N ILE A 385 11.15 -7.16 -4.76
CA ILE A 385 9.99 -6.58 -4.07
C ILE A 385 8.85 -7.59 -4.22
N TRP A 386 8.42 -8.25 -3.14
CA TRP A 386 7.31 -9.22 -3.26
C TRP A 386 5.93 -8.54 -3.27
N GLY A 387 5.85 -7.26 -2.88
CA GLY A 387 4.68 -6.40 -3.07
C GLY A 387 4.16 -6.42 -4.51
N SER A 388 5.07 -6.31 -5.48
CA SER A 388 4.80 -5.98 -6.89
C SER A 388 4.21 -7.08 -7.78
N ALA A 389 3.42 -7.98 -7.17
CA ALA A 389 2.65 -8.97 -7.91
C ALA A 389 1.51 -8.31 -8.68
N SER A 390 1.65 -8.26 -10.01
CA SER A 390 0.83 -7.41 -10.86
C SER A 390 0.10 -8.21 -11.94
N VAL A 391 -1.14 -7.81 -12.25
CA VAL A 391 -1.89 -8.35 -13.39
C VAL A 391 -1.11 -8.08 -14.68
N GLN A 392 -0.96 -9.10 -15.53
CA GLN A 392 -0.23 -9.02 -16.81
C GLN A 392 1.23 -8.51 -16.71
N GLY A 393 1.81 -8.50 -15.51
CA GLY A 393 3.19 -8.05 -15.28
C GLY A 393 3.38 -6.54 -15.27
N LEU A 394 2.30 -5.77 -15.05
CA LEU A 394 2.29 -4.30 -15.10
C LEU A 394 3.41 -3.62 -14.29
N ALA A 395 3.86 -4.23 -13.19
CA ALA A 395 4.91 -3.71 -12.29
C ALA A 395 6.26 -4.48 -12.34
N ASN A 396 6.44 -5.43 -13.27
CA ASN A 396 7.67 -6.25 -13.32
C ASN A 396 8.93 -5.42 -13.67
N SER A 397 10.09 -5.91 -13.24
CA SER A 397 11.40 -5.52 -13.77
C SER A 397 11.92 -6.54 -14.78
N GLU A 398 12.77 -6.10 -15.71
CA GLU A 398 13.29 -6.94 -16.82
C GLU A 398 14.19 -8.09 -16.34
N ASP A 399 14.86 -7.94 -15.18
CA ASP A 399 15.80 -8.91 -14.61
C ASP A 399 15.13 -10.07 -13.83
N GLN A 400 13.81 -10.25 -13.93
CA GLN A 400 13.08 -11.25 -13.16
C GLN A 400 12.30 -12.23 -14.04
N GLU A 401 12.40 -13.52 -13.71
CA GLU A 401 11.42 -14.54 -14.12
C GLU A 401 10.32 -14.63 -13.03
N PRO A 402 9.17 -13.97 -13.21
CA PRO A 402 8.07 -14.07 -12.25
C PRO A 402 7.35 -15.42 -12.37
N GLN A 403 6.83 -15.91 -11.25
CA GLN A 403 5.87 -17.01 -11.29
C GLN A 403 4.56 -16.49 -11.88
N VAL A 404 4.10 -17.10 -12.97
CA VAL A 404 2.81 -16.75 -13.60
C VAL A 404 1.70 -17.59 -12.99
N VAL A 405 0.63 -16.94 -12.51
CA VAL A 405 -0.57 -17.60 -11.95
C VAL A 405 -1.84 -17.09 -12.63
N SER A 406 -2.77 -17.99 -12.94
CA SER A 406 -4.11 -17.67 -13.42
C SER A 406 -5.07 -17.70 -12.26
N VAL A 407 -5.72 -16.58 -11.96
CA VAL A 407 -6.61 -16.42 -10.79
C VAL A 407 -8.01 -15.97 -11.24
N PRO A 408 -9.09 -16.43 -10.59
CA PRO A 408 -10.44 -16.05 -10.97
C PRO A 408 -10.78 -14.62 -10.53
N THR A 409 -11.71 -13.96 -11.22
CA THR A 409 -12.10 -12.56 -10.96
C THR A 409 -13.48 -12.39 -10.34
N SER A 410 -13.67 -11.29 -9.62
CA SER A 410 -14.99 -10.76 -9.22
C SER A 410 -15.01 -9.24 -9.34
N ARG A 411 -16.20 -8.65 -9.49
CA ARG A 411 -16.36 -7.19 -9.40
C ARG A 411 -16.49 -6.75 -7.94
N LEU A 412 -15.97 -5.58 -7.56
CA LEU A 412 -16.15 -5.09 -6.19
C LEU A 412 -17.64 -4.87 -5.85
N ASP A 413 -18.44 -4.46 -6.85
CA ASP A 413 -19.91 -4.35 -6.79
C ASP A 413 -20.67 -5.69 -6.55
N GLU A 414 -19.99 -6.83 -6.60
CA GLU A 414 -20.53 -8.17 -6.29
C GLU A 414 -20.14 -8.62 -4.87
N LEU A 415 -18.95 -8.19 -4.43
CA LEU A 415 -18.38 -8.53 -3.11
C LEU A 415 -18.94 -7.66 -1.99
N VAL A 416 -19.27 -6.39 -2.28
CA VAL A 416 -19.68 -5.38 -1.28
C VAL A 416 -20.97 -4.67 -1.70
N ALA A 417 -21.95 -4.67 -0.81
CA ALA A 417 -23.27 -4.03 -0.99
C ALA A 417 -23.77 -3.40 0.33
N GLU A 418 -22.84 -2.79 1.07
CA GLU A 418 -23.05 -2.07 2.32
C GLU A 418 -22.06 -0.90 2.42
N ASP A 419 -22.25 0.00 3.39
CA ASP A 419 -21.36 1.14 3.62
C ASP A 419 -19.96 0.67 4.07
N VAL A 420 -18.93 1.40 3.64
CA VAL A 420 -17.51 1.11 3.88
C VAL A 420 -16.90 2.27 4.65
N GLU A 421 -16.23 1.95 5.76
CA GLU A 421 -15.50 2.92 6.57
C GLU A 421 -14.21 3.34 5.87
N LEU A 422 -13.41 2.35 5.46
CA LEU A 422 -12.16 2.54 4.73
C LEU A 422 -12.04 1.50 3.61
N LEU A 423 -11.80 1.95 2.39
CA LEU A 423 -11.43 1.13 1.23
C LEU A 423 -9.94 1.32 0.96
N LYS A 424 -9.10 0.30 1.17
CA LYS A 424 -7.74 0.23 0.63
C LYS A 424 -7.77 -0.42 -0.75
N VAL A 425 -7.08 0.16 -1.73
CA VAL A 425 -6.84 -0.42 -3.05
C VAL A 425 -5.37 -0.28 -3.41
N ASP A 426 -4.69 -1.39 -3.55
CA ASP A 426 -3.24 -1.45 -3.68
C ASP A 426 -2.92 -2.71 -4.49
N VAL A 427 -2.90 -2.56 -5.81
CA VAL A 427 -2.90 -3.68 -6.77
C VAL A 427 -1.93 -3.44 -7.93
N GLU A 428 -0.87 -2.68 -7.66
CA GLU A 428 0.34 -2.57 -8.47
C GLU A 428 0.03 -2.16 -9.92
N GLY A 429 -0.77 -1.11 -10.08
CA GLY A 429 -1.15 -0.49 -11.36
C GLY A 429 -2.48 -0.95 -11.94
N TYR A 430 -3.18 -1.88 -11.29
CA TYR A 430 -4.51 -2.35 -11.71
C TYR A 430 -5.69 -1.57 -11.07
N GLU A 431 -5.40 -0.50 -10.33
CA GLU A 431 -6.40 0.26 -9.54
C GLU A 431 -7.55 0.80 -10.40
N PRO A 432 -7.34 1.39 -11.60
CA PRO A 432 -8.45 1.90 -12.42
C PRO A 432 -9.51 0.83 -12.71
N MET A 433 -9.10 -0.43 -12.85
CA MET A 433 -9.99 -1.57 -13.07
C MET A 433 -10.78 -1.92 -11.81
N VAL A 434 -10.15 -1.84 -10.63
CA VAL A 434 -10.83 -1.98 -9.33
C VAL A 434 -11.92 -0.93 -9.17
N PHE A 435 -11.61 0.36 -9.40
CA PHE A 435 -12.59 1.44 -9.28
C PHE A 435 -13.72 1.34 -10.32
N LYS A 436 -13.42 0.92 -11.55
CA LYS A 436 -14.41 0.63 -12.60
C LYS A 436 -15.32 -0.56 -12.26
N SER A 437 -14.81 -1.52 -11.48
CA SER A 437 -15.60 -2.63 -10.92
C SER A 437 -16.49 -2.23 -9.73
N ALA A 438 -16.37 -1.00 -9.22
CA ALA A 438 -16.92 -0.52 -7.96
C ALA A 438 -17.94 0.63 -8.11
N HIS A 439 -18.45 0.88 -9.33
CA HIS A 439 -19.33 2.04 -9.59
C HIS A 439 -20.60 2.03 -8.72
N ARG A 440 -21.25 0.88 -8.52
CA ARG A 440 -22.46 0.81 -7.67
C ARG A 440 -22.12 1.01 -6.20
N LEU A 441 -20.97 0.52 -5.74
CA LEU A 441 -20.49 0.76 -4.38
C LEU A 441 -20.25 2.26 -4.13
N LEU A 442 -19.54 2.94 -5.04
CA LEU A 442 -19.18 4.35 -4.90
C LEU A 442 -20.37 5.31 -5.08
N ASP A 443 -21.36 4.93 -5.90
CA ASP A 443 -22.52 5.76 -6.24
C ASP A 443 -23.73 5.53 -5.29
N ASN A 444 -23.93 4.31 -4.76
CA ASN A 444 -25.10 3.97 -3.94
C ASN A 444 -24.81 3.78 -2.43
N HIS A 445 -23.56 3.61 -2.04
CA HIS A 445 -23.17 3.40 -0.63
C HIS A 445 -22.20 4.47 -0.14
N LYS A 446 -22.13 4.65 1.19
CA LYS A 446 -21.15 5.53 1.80
C LYS A 446 -19.81 4.78 1.93
N VAL A 447 -18.93 4.94 0.96
CA VAL A 447 -17.48 4.71 1.17
C VAL A 447 -16.90 6.00 1.76
N THR A 448 -16.54 6.00 3.05
CA THR A 448 -16.18 7.24 3.77
C THR A 448 -14.79 7.72 3.41
N ASP A 449 -13.80 6.85 3.54
CA ASP A 449 -12.42 7.07 3.18
C ASP A 449 -11.92 6.01 2.20
N ILE A 450 -11.02 6.41 1.33
CA ILE A 450 -10.34 5.57 0.36
C ILE A 450 -8.85 5.87 0.49
N LEU A 451 -8.07 4.83 0.71
CA LEU A 451 -6.63 4.86 0.53
C LEU A 451 -6.34 4.08 -0.76
N LEU A 452 -5.53 4.63 -1.66
CA LEU A 452 -5.09 3.89 -2.81
C LEU A 452 -3.62 4.13 -3.13
N GLU A 453 -2.97 3.10 -3.66
CA GLU A 453 -1.77 3.32 -4.45
C GLU A 453 -2.16 4.08 -5.74
N TYR A 454 -1.30 4.99 -6.17
CA TYR A 454 -1.31 5.55 -7.50
C TYR A 454 -0.04 5.05 -8.21
N THR A 455 -0.22 4.10 -9.12
CA THR A 455 0.83 3.62 -10.01
C THR A 455 0.56 4.11 -11.44
N PRO A 456 1.49 4.87 -12.06
CA PRO A 456 1.40 5.29 -13.46
C PRO A 456 1.17 4.11 -14.41
N GLY A 457 0.19 4.26 -15.30
CA GLY A 457 -0.19 3.20 -16.23
C GLY A 457 0.78 3.00 -17.39
N LEU A 458 0.50 2.00 -18.23
CA LEU A 458 1.27 1.60 -19.42
C LEU A 458 1.66 2.76 -20.37
N ALA A 459 0.82 3.79 -20.47
CA ALA A 459 1.09 4.97 -21.29
C ALA A 459 2.32 5.76 -20.81
N GLU A 460 2.69 5.64 -19.54
CA GLU A 460 3.86 6.26 -18.93
C GLU A 460 5.05 5.29 -18.83
N ALA A 461 4.77 3.99 -18.74
CA ALA A 461 5.78 2.93 -18.72
C ALA A 461 6.28 2.49 -20.12
N TRP A 462 5.90 3.21 -21.19
CA TRP A 462 6.14 2.82 -22.60
C TRP A 462 7.58 2.42 -22.92
N GLU A 463 8.58 3.05 -22.31
CA GLU A 463 10.01 2.71 -22.47
C GLU A 463 10.35 1.26 -22.06
N ARG A 464 9.68 0.71 -21.05
CA ARG A 464 9.88 -0.68 -20.59
C ARG A 464 9.20 -1.68 -21.53
N TYR A 465 7.95 -1.41 -21.92
CA TYR A 465 7.15 -2.37 -22.69
C TYR A 465 7.54 -2.46 -24.17
N ASN A 466 8.01 -1.37 -24.77
CA ASN A 466 8.37 -1.34 -26.19
C ASN A 466 9.67 -2.10 -26.51
N GLN A 467 10.44 -2.52 -25.49
CA GLN A 467 11.58 -3.43 -25.62
C GLN A 467 11.21 -4.90 -25.42
N ALA A 468 10.07 -5.19 -24.77
CA ALA A 468 9.72 -6.54 -24.33
C ALA A 468 8.95 -7.37 -25.37
N ASP A 469 7.79 -6.90 -25.88
CA ASP A 469 7.03 -7.60 -26.93
C ASP A 469 5.97 -6.69 -27.63
N PRO A 470 6.11 -6.39 -28.94
CA PRO A 470 5.09 -5.70 -29.72
C PRO A 470 3.73 -6.41 -29.79
N ALA A 471 3.68 -7.74 -29.66
CA ALA A 471 2.45 -8.53 -29.67
C ALA A 471 1.71 -8.50 -28.32
N LEU A 472 2.42 -8.23 -27.21
CA LEU A 472 1.83 -7.89 -25.91
C LEU A 472 1.16 -6.51 -25.98
N MET A 473 1.83 -5.53 -26.59
CA MET A 473 1.29 -4.17 -26.76
C MET A 473 0.00 -4.11 -27.60
N ALA A 474 -0.18 -5.03 -28.56
CA ALA A 474 -1.43 -5.15 -29.32
C ALA A 474 -2.60 -5.78 -28.53
N LYS A 475 -2.31 -6.44 -27.39
CA LYS A 475 -3.29 -7.09 -26.49
C LYS A 475 -3.55 -6.28 -25.24
N LEU A 476 -2.57 -5.50 -24.78
CA LEU A 476 -2.71 -4.55 -23.69
C LEU A 476 -3.70 -3.46 -24.11
N PRO A 477 -4.84 -3.32 -23.41
CA PRO A 477 -5.86 -2.38 -23.82
C PRO A 477 -5.38 -0.96 -23.47
N LEU A 478 -4.89 -0.22 -24.48
CA LEU A 478 -4.65 1.24 -24.46
C LEU A 478 -5.99 1.98 -24.26
N THR A 479 -6.57 1.80 -23.08
CA THR A 479 -7.85 2.31 -22.65
C THR A 479 -7.74 3.75 -22.21
N THR A 480 -8.89 4.41 -22.16
CA THR A 480 -9.06 5.69 -21.49
C THR A 480 -9.16 5.56 -19.97
N ASP A 481 -8.84 4.40 -19.40
CA ASP A 481 -9.01 4.09 -17.97
C ASP A 481 -7.70 4.36 -17.20
N ASP A 482 -7.12 5.55 -17.42
CA ASP A 482 -5.85 5.97 -16.83
C ASP A 482 -5.99 6.40 -15.36
N ALA A 483 -4.91 6.26 -14.57
CA ALA A 483 -4.88 6.65 -13.17
C ALA A 483 -5.30 8.11 -12.88
N PRO A 484 -4.93 9.14 -13.67
CA PRO A 484 -5.46 10.50 -13.47
C PRO A 484 -6.98 10.59 -13.63
N ARG A 485 -7.56 9.81 -14.54
CA ARG A 485 -9.02 9.81 -14.81
C ARG A 485 -9.78 9.09 -13.71
N MET A 486 -9.20 8.03 -13.14
CA MET A 486 -9.68 7.38 -11.92
C MET A 486 -9.76 8.38 -10.75
N VAL A 487 -8.68 9.11 -10.46
CA VAL A 487 -8.69 10.10 -9.36
C VAL A 487 -9.64 11.26 -9.65
N LEU A 488 -9.72 11.72 -10.89
CA LEU A 488 -10.68 12.74 -11.32
C LEU A 488 -12.14 12.28 -11.13
N ALA A 489 -12.42 10.99 -11.32
CA ALA A 489 -13.72 10.38 -11.08
C ALA A 489 -14.05 10.25 -9.56
N LEU A 490 -13.04 10.30 -8.67
CA LEU A 490 -13.25 10.44 -7.22
C LEU A 490 -13.51 11.90 -6.84
N LEU A 491 -12.74 12.87 -7.34
CA LEU A 491 -12.99 14.31 -7.11
C LEU A 491 -14.43 14.70 -7.50
N ARG A 492 -14.88 14.24 -8.69
CA ARG A 492 -16.25 14.47 -9.19
C ARG A 492 -17.35 13.75 -8.40
N ARG A 493 -17.00 12.81 -7.52
CA ARG A 493 -17.87 12.16 -6.53
C ARG A 493 -17.87 12.84 -5.15
N GLY A 494 -17.21 14.01 -5.04
CA GLY A 494 -17.17 14.81 -3.82
C GLY A 494 -16.13 14.36 -2.80
N TYR A 495 -15.14 13.55 -3.19
CA TYR A 495 -13.97 13.31 -2.36
C TYR A 495 -13.02 14.50 -2.43
N LYS A 496 -12.45 14.91 -1.30
CA LYS A 496 -11.16 15.62 -1.28
C LYS A 496 -10.04 14.59 -1.34
N VAL A 497 -9.07 14.79 -2.23
CA VAL A 497 -7.94 13.88 -2.42
C VAL A 497 -6.65 14.61 -2.03
N ALA A 498 -5.82 13.96 -1.21
CA ALA A 498 -4.49 14.43 -0.84
C ALA A 498 -3.43 13.41 -1.24
N GLN A 499 -2.27 13.89 -1.67
CA GLN A 499 -1.11 13.02 -1.90
C GLN A 499 -0.45 12.67 -0.57
N LEU A 500 -0.09 11.40 -0.40
CA LEU A 500 0.80 10.92 0.64
C LEU A 500 2.21 10.90 0.06
N GLU A 501 2.99 11.93 0.36
CA GLU A 501 4.40 12.05 -0.05
C GLU A 501 5.20 10.81 0.40
N ASP A 502 6.16 10.35 -0.41
CA ASP A 502 6.92 9.12 -0.13
C ASP A 502 7.64 9.18 1.23
N GLU A 503 8.17 10.34 1.61
CA GLU A 503 8.78 10.58 2.93
C GLU A 503 7.78 10.38 4.08
N PHE A 504 6.48 10.61 3.86
CA PHE A 504 5.45 10.34 4.85
C PHE A 504 4.99 8.88 4.82
N ALA A 505 4.67 8.34 3.64
CA ALA A 505 4.10 7.00 3.50
C ALA A 505 5.11 5.89 3.84
N LYS A 506 6.32 5.99 3.26
CA LYS A 506 7.35 4.93 3.24
C LYS A 506 8.50 5.17 4.23
N SER A 507 8.44 6.20 5.09
CA SER A 507 9.53 6.44 6.07
C SER A 507 9.63 5.29 7.07
N GLY A 508 10.69 4.50 6.91
CA GLY A 508 10.98 3.37 7.78
C GLY A 508 11.61 3.72 9.14
N TYR A 509 11.69 5.01 9.50
CA TYR A 509 11.86 5.43 10.89
C TYR A 509 10.48 5.43 11.54
N ALA A 510 10.36 4.94 12.77
CA ALA A 510 9.11 5.06 13.54
C ALA A 510 9.09 6.41 14.28
N PRO A 511 8.46 7.49 13.75
CA PRO A 511 8.21 8.67 14.56
C PRO A 511 7.25 8.30 15.70
N ASP A 512 7.33 9.05 16.79
CA ASP A 512 6.34 8.97 17.86
C ASP A 512 4.92 9.10 17.28
N MET A 513 4.07 8.10 17.54
CA MET A 513 2.68 8.03 17.06
C MET A 513 1.83 9.22 17.50
N ARG A 514 2.28 9.95 18.55
CA ARG A 514 1.64 11.17 19.08
C ARG A 514 1.93 12.41 18.22
N HIS A 515 2.89 12.38 17.30
CA HIS A 515 3.11 13.49 16.39
C HIS A 515 1.87 13.72 15.50
N PRO A 516 1.53 14.98 15.18
CA PRO A 516 0.47 15.28 14.22
C PRO A 516 0.83 14.73 12.83
N PHE A 517 -0.17 14.69 11.94
CA PHE A 517 0.12 14.51 10.52
C PHE A 517 0.73 15.80 9.96
N PRO A 518 1.68 15.72 9.02
CA PRO A 518 2.08 16.87 8.23
C PRO A 518 0.87 17.41 7.45
N PRO A 519 0.90 18.68 7.01
CA PRO A 519 -0.01 19.14 5.97
C PRO A 519 0.23 18.32 4.70
N LEU A 520 -0.84 17.80 4.09
CA LEU A 520 -0.76 17.02 2.86
C LEU A 520 -1.30 17.85 1.67
N PRO A 521 -0.62 17.87 0.52
CA PRO A 521 -1.04 18.68 -0.63
C PRO A 521 -2.28 18.12 -1.32
N GLU A 522 -3.22 18.99 -1.69
CA GLU A 522 -4.48 18.64 -2.37
C GLU A 522 -4.22 18.29 -3.84
N VAL A 523 -4.75 17.15 -4.29
CA VAL A 523 -4.82 16.78 -5.71
C VAL A 523 -6.02 17.48 -6.32
N THR A 524 -5.78 18.39 -7.26
CA THR A 524 -6.84 19.22 -7.85
C THR A 524 -7.29 18.71 -9.22
N GLU A 525 -8.52 19.02 -9.62
CA GLU A 525 -9.01 18.74 -10.99
C GLU A 525 -8.15 19.43 -12.05
N LYS A 526 -7.58 20.61 -11.77
CA LYS A 526 -6.65 21.29 -12.69
C LYS A 526 -5.35 20.51 -12.89
N ALA A 527 -4.75 20.00 -11.81
CA ALA A 527 -3.54 19.19 -11.89
C ALA A 527 -3.78 17.92 -12.73
N LEU A 528 -4.85 17.18 -12.42
CA LEU A 528 -5.19 15.95 -13.15
C LEU A 528 -5.55 16.20 -14.61
N LEU A 529 -6.21 17.32 -14.96
CA LEU A 529 -6.48 17.66 -16.36
C LEU A 529 -5.19 17.93 -17.16
N ARG A 530 -4.14 18.45 -16.52
CA ARG A 530 -2.80 18.58 -17.13
C ARG A 530 -2.16 17.21 -17.33
N ASP A 531 -2.15 16.36 -16.31
CA ASP A 531 -1.62 14.99 -16.40
C ASP A 531 -2.33 14.19 -17.53
N ILE A 532 -3.66 14.33 -17.66
CA ILE A 532 -4.45 13.73 -18.74
C ILE A 532 -4.01 14.23 -20.13
N ALA A 533 -3.80 15.54 -20.28
CA ALA A 533 -3.34 16.12 -21.54
C ALA A 533 -1.92 15.65 -21.89
N ASP A 534 -1.05 15.47 -20.90
CA ASP A 534 0.30 14.94 -21.10
C ASP A 534 0.28 13.45 -21.45
N LEU A 535 -0.60 12.62 -20.86
CA LEU A 535 -0.81 11.23 -21.31
C LEU A 535 -1.23 11.14 -22.77
N GLU A 536 -2.14 12.01 -23.21
CA GLU A 536 -2.55 12.10 -24.62
C GLU A 536 -1.40 12.56 -25.52
N ARG A 537 -0.51 13.42 -25.01
CA ARG A 537 0.73 13.84 -25.69
C ARG A 537 1.72 12.68 -25.82
N PHE A 538 2.08 12.02 -24.72
CA PHE A 538 3.05 10.92 -24.68
C PHE A 538 2.65 9.81 -25.66
N ARG A 539 1.39 9.36 -25.62
CA ARG A 539 0.80 8.39 -26.56
C ARG A 539 0.95 8.76 -28.05
N ASN A 540 1.03 10.06 -28.37
CA ASN A 540 1.19 10.52 -29.74
C ASN A 540 2.66 10.65 -30.17
N TYR A 541 3.55 11.03 -29.27
CA TYR A 541 4.98 11.23 -29.57
C TYR A 541 5.86 9.99 -29.33
N SER A 542 5.38 8.97 -28.63
CA SER A 542 6.07 7.68 -28.48
C SER A 542 5.95 6.74 -29.69
N LYS A 543 5.35 7.22 -30.80
CA LYS A 543 5.16 6.45 -32.04
C LYS A 543 6.45 6.45 -32.90
N PRO A 544 6.79 5.35 -33.60
CA PRO A 544 7.91 5.35 -34.53
C PRO A 544 7.83 6.49 -35.55
N ASN A 545 8.93 7.24 -35.68
CA ASN A 545 9.09 8.40 -36.57
C ASN A 545 8.28 9.66 -36.18
N ALA A 546 7.68 9.73 -34.98
CA ALA A 546 7.28 11.01 -34.42
C ALA A 546 8.54 11.83 -34.09
N GLY A 547 8.63 13.05 -34.62
CA GLY A 547 9.75 13.95 -34.31
C GLY A 547 9.59 14.56 -32.92
N CYS A 548 10.70 14.74 -32.19
CA CYS A 548 10.67 15.47 -30.93
C CYS A 548 10.35 16.95 -31.18
N PRO A 549 9.41 17.56 -30.43
CA PRO A 549 9.10 18.99 -30.55
C PRO A 549 10.04 19.88 -29.72
N TRP A 550 11.11 19.32 -29.15
CA TRP A 550 12.17 20.09 -28.51
C TRP A 550 12.98 20.84 -29.57
N PRO A 551 13.48 22.05 -29.26
CA PRO A 551 14.39 22.77 -30.14
C PRO A 551 15.61 21.92 -30.54
N ALA A 552 15.98 21.93 -31.82
CA ALA A 552 17.08 21.12 -32.35
C ALA A 552 18.43 21.47 -31.70
N GLU A 553 18.62 22.74 -31.36
CA GLU A 553 19.77 23.24 -30.62
C GLU A 553 19.81 22.77 -29.15
N LEU A 554 18.65 22.47 -28.53
CA LEU A 554 18.58 21.94 -27.17
C LEU A 554 18.97 20.47 -27.15
N ILE A 555 18.51 19.70 -28.14
CA ILE A 555 18.95 18.32 -28.40
C ILE A 555 20.45 18.29 -28.74
N GLY A 556 20.93 19.26 -29.54
CA GLY A 556 22.36 19.40 -29.86
C GLY A 556 23.24 19.78 -28.66
N ALA A 557 22.71 20.57 -27.71
CA ALA A 557 23.40 20.91 -26.47
C ALA A 557 23.42 19.76 -25.46
N ASN A 558 22.36 18.95 -25.41
CA ASN A 558 22.29 17.74 -24.60
C ASN A 558 21.41 16.67 -25.26
N ALA A 559 22.03 15.61 -25.78
CA ALA A 559 21.33 14.51 -26.45
C ALA A 559 20.31 13.79 -25.54
N LYS A 560 20.36 13.96 -24.20
CA LYS A 560 19.35 13.41 -23.28
C LYS A 560 17.95 14.03 -23.43
N TRP A 561 17.76 15.09 -24.23
CA TRP A 561 16.42 15.53 -24.64
C TRP A 561 15.80 14.63 -25.73
N GLN A 562 16.61 13.83 -26.44
CA GLN A 562 16.18 12.82 -27.40
C GLN A 562 17.03 11.54 -27.25
N GLU A 563 16.69 10.72 -26.27
CA GLU A 563 17.33 9.42 -26.07
C GLU A 563 16.72 8.38 -27.03
N GLY A 564 17.38 8.17 -28.17
CA GLY A 564 16.91 7.26 -29.23
C GLY A 564 15.78 7.85 -30.08
N ARG A 565 14.66 7.14 -30.20
CA ARG A 565 13.46 7.58 -30.96
C ARG A 565 12.30 8.04 -30.05
N ILE A 566 12.56 8.25 -28.76
CA ILE A 566 11.51 8.53 -27.76
C ILE A 566 11.58 10.00 -27.35
N CYS A 567 10.43 10.66 -27.38
CA CYS A 567 10.21 12.06 -27.07
C CYS A 567 9.09 12.17 -26.03
N TYR A 568 9.21 13.11 -25.08
CA TYR A 568 8.35 13.22 -23.90
C TYR A 568 8.37 11.99 -22.97
N ARG A 569 9.22 12.04 -21.95
CA ARG A 569 9.35 11.03 -20.89
C ARG A 569 8.68 11.51 -19.60
N PRO A 570 7.70 10.77 -19.04
CA PRO A 570 7.25 11.00 -17.68
C PRO A 570 8.25 10.43 -16.65
N PRO A 571 8.43 11.09 -15.49
CA PRO A 571 7.78 12.35 -15.12
C PRO A 571 8.46 13.61 -15.69
N GLU A 572 9.71 13.53 -16.17
CA GLU A 572 10.56 14.70 -16.51
C GLU A 572 9.86 15.76 -17.36
N ASP A 573 9.14 15.31 -18.39
CA ASP A 573 8.52 16.18 -19.39
C ASP A 573 7.00 16.37 -19.16
N SER A 574 6.47 15.96 -18.00
CA SER A 574 5.11 16.28 -17.54
C SER A 574 5.00 17.76 -17.13
N HIS A 575 3.78 18.27 -17.14
CA HIS A 575 3.47 19.65 -16.78
C HIS A 575 3.89 19.93 -15.32
N PRO A 576 4.64 21.02 -15.03
CA PRO A 576 5.16 21.31 -13.69
C PRO A 576 4.10 21.61 -12.62
N LYS A 577 2.80 21.55 -12.97
CA LYS A 577 1.65 21.82 -12.11
C LYS A 577 0.63 20.65 -12.15
N GLY A 578 1.08 19.48 -12.60
CA GLY A 578 0.34 18.21 -12.53
C GLY A 578 0.65 17.46 -11.23
N LEU A 579 -0.07 16.37 -10.98
CA LEU A 579 0.27 15.43 -9.91
C LEU A 579 1.53 14.62 -10.28
N ARG A 580 1.71 14.25 -11.56
CA ARG A 580 2.76 13.31 -11.98
C ARG A 580 4.19 13.78 -11.67
N VAL A 581 4.43 15.09 -11.64
CA VAL A 581 5.74 15.67 -11.33
C VAL A 581 6.14 15.58 -9.85
N MET A 582 5.28 15.07 -8.96
CA MET A 582 5.51 15.03 -7.51
C MET A 582 6.06 13.71 -6.97
N PHE A 583 6.30 12.71 -7.81
CA PHE A 583 6.86 11.41 -7.42
C PHE A 583 7.52 10.72 -8.62
N ASN A 584 8.45 9.80 -8.36
CA ASN A 584 9.25 9.18 -9.41
C ASN A 584 8.53 7.98 -10.06
N TYR A 585 8.13 7.01 -9.25
CA TYR A 585 7.47 5.77 -9.66
C TYR A 585 5.98 5.79 -9.31
N ASN A 586 5.62 5.26 -8.14
CA ASN A 586 4.29 5.29 -7.56
C ASN A 586 4.21 6.36 -6.45
N THR A 587 3.00 6.65 -5.98
CA THR A 587 2.75 7.41 -4.75
C THR A 587 1.47 6.89 -4.12
N ASN A 588 1.15 7.27 -2.88
CA ASN A 588 -0.13 6.90 -2.27
C ASN A 588 -1.07 8.11 -2.20
N LEU A 589 -2.37 7.88 -2.34
CA LEU A 589 -3.40 8.92 -2.25
C LEU A 589 -4.41 8.59 -1.17
N TYR A 590 -4.80 9.60 -0.40
CA TYR A 590 -5.91 9.53 0.54
C TYR A 590 -7.07 10.38 0.03
N ALA A 591 -8.19 9.74 -0.26
CA ALA A 591 -9.42 10.37 -0.71
C ALA A 591 -10.52 10.24 0.35
N SER A 592 -11.08 11.35 0.82
CA SER A 592 -12.09 11.35 1.89
C SER A 592 -13.29 12.24 1.57
N LYS A 593 -14.48 11.78 1.96
CA LYS A 593 -15.70 12.61 2.02
C LYS A 593 -15.79 13.43 3.31
N ASP A 594 -14.93 13.17 4.30
CA ASP A 594 -14.96 13.81 5.63
C ASP A 594 -13.54 13.88 6.27
N PRO A 595 -12.60 14.68 5.72
CA PRO A 595 -11.18 14.66 6.08
C PRO A 595 -10.85 15.32 7.45
N GLN A 596 -11.72 15.24 8.46
CA GLN A 596 -11.55 15.88 9.77
C GLN A 596 -10.24 15.50 10.50
N HIS A 597 -9.68 14.33 10.19
CA HIS A 597 -8.48 13.81 10.85
C HIS A 597 -7.17 14.14 10.13
N ILE A 598 -7.21 14.72 8.92
CA ILE A 598 -6.06 15.00 8.07
C ILE A 598 -6.05 16.47 7.63
N LEU A 599 -4.92 17.14 7.82
CA LEU A 599 -4.76 18.53 7.38
C LEU A 599 -4.40 18.56 5.90
N ILE A 600 -5.39 18.81 5.04
CA ILE A 600 -5.16 19.08 3.62
C ILE A 600 -4.81 20.57 3.45
N LYS A 601 -3.63 20.89 2.92
CA LYS A 601 -3.16 22.26 2.73
C LYS A 601 -2.13 22.34 1.60
N GLY A 602 -2.25 23.35 0.74
CA GLY A 602 -1.46 23.46 -0.49
C GLY A 602 -2.03 22.56 -1.58
N THR A 603 -1.41 22.59 -2.75
CA THR A 603 -1.81 21.78 -3.91
C THR A 603 -0.60 21.05 -4.47
N VAL A 604 -0.82 19.87 -5.05
CA VAL A 604 0.25 19.15 -5.78
C VAL A 604 0.73 19.94 -7.00
N GLY A 605 2.03 19.87 -7.28
CA GLY A 605 2.69 20.56 -8.37
C GLY A 605 4.09 21.02 -7.96
N LEU A 606 5.05 20.90 -8.89
CA LEU A 606 6.42 21.40 -8.67
C LEU A 606 6.45 22.94 -8.66
N MET A 607 5.57 23.58 -9.44
CA MET A 607 5.35 25.03 -9.48
C MET A 607 3.99 25.38 -8.88
N GLU A 608 3.92 26.53 -8.20
CA GLU A 608 2.65 27.12 -7.73
C GLU A 608 1.73 27.47 -8.91
N GLU A 609 0.41 27.41 -8.72
CA GLU A 609 -0.58 27.75 -9.76
C GLU A 609 -0.35 29.16 -10.37
N SER A 610 0.10 30.11 -9.56
CA SER A 610 0.36 31.51 -9.94
C SER A 610 1.68 31.74 -10.68
N GLN A 611 2.60 30.77 -10.68
CA GLN A 611 3.92 30.91 -11.30
C GLN A 611 3.81 30.64 -12.82
N ASP A 612 4.31 31.52 -13.68
CA ASP A 612 4.20 31.34 -15.14
C ASP A 612 5.32 30.46 -15.72
N GLU A 613 4.96 29.22 -16.10
CA GLU A 613 5.85 28.20 -16.65
C GLU A 613 6.46 28.52 -18.03
N TYR A 614 6.00 29.57 -18.72
CA TYR A 614 6.59 30.07 -19.97
C TYR A 614 7.66 31.13 -19.72
N THR A 615 7.69 31.74 -18.52
CA THR A 615 8.69 32.76 -18.16
C THR A 615 9.88 32.20 -17.38
N THR A 616 9.72 31.05 -16.74
CA THR A 616 10.78 30.38 -15.96
C THR A 616 10.65 28.86 -16.03
N TRP A 617 11.79 28.16 -16.07
CA TRP A 617 11.82 26.70 -16.04
C TRP A 617 11.83 26.11 -14.62
N TRP A 618 12.29 26.91 -13.65
CA TRP A 618 12.62 26.51 -12.28
C TRP A 618 11.45 26.78 -11.33
N SER A 619 11.22 25.91 -10.34
CA SER A 619 10.28 26.22 -9.26
C SER A 619 10.79 27.35 -8.36
N ASP A 620 9.90 28.29 -8.01
CA ASP A 620 10.19 29.31 -7.01
C ASP A 620 9.98 28.79 -5.57
N SER A 621 9.00 27.89 -5.36
CA SER A 621 8.69 27.32 -4.04
C SER A 621 9.60 26.13 -3.68
N LEU A 622 9.88 25.25 -4.63
CA LEU A 622 10.63 23.99 -4.45
C LEU A 622 12.05 24.05 -5.04
N HIS A 623 12.76 25.16 -4.83
CA HIS A 623 14.10 25.44 -5.39
C HIS A 623 15.21 24.39 -5.16
N LYS A 624 15.01 23.39 -4.29
CA LYS A 624 15.94 22.27 -4.05
C LYS A 624 15.51 20.95 -4.68
N HIS A 625 14.26 20.84 -5.11
CA HIS A 625 13.70 19.61 -5.68
C HIS A 625 13.39 19.81 -7.15
N GLY A 626 13.71 18.80 -7.94
CA GLY A 626 13.28 18.69 -9.32
C GLY A 626 12.03 17.84 -9.46
N VAL A 627 11.71 17.54 -10.71
CA VAL A 627 10.64 16.62 -11.08
C VAL A 627 10.80 15.26 -10.40
N GLY A 628 9.70 14.69 -9.93
CA GLY A 628 9.64 13.45 -9.16
C GLY A 628 10.00 13.63 -7.68
N HIS A 629 9.96 14.87 -7.16
CA HIS A 629 10.42 15.28 -5.83
C HIS A 629 11.89 14.87 -5.53
N ARG A 630 12.72 14.75 -6.57
CA ARG A 630 14.14 14.37 -6.46
C ARG A 630 14.96 15.58 -6.01
N GLU A 631 15.78 15.46 -4.97
CA GLU A 631 16.66 16.57 -4.58
C GLU A 631 17.70 16.83 -5.69
N CYS A 632 17.80 18.08 -6.15
CA CYS A 632 18.66 18.50 -7.24
C CYS A 632 20.15 18.23 -6.98
N SER A 633 20.56 18.12 -5.70
CA SER A 633 21.94 17.86 -5.28
C SER A 633 22.44 16.44 -5.64
N TYR A 634 21.53 15.47 -5.73
CA TYR A 634 21.85 14.06 -6.07
C TYR A 634 21.73 13.77 -7.57
N LEU A 635 21.26 14.71 -8.39
CA LEU A 635 21.13 14.52 -9.83
C LEU A 635 22.47 14.77 -10.56
N PRO A 636 22.84 13.91 -11.53
CA PRO A 636 23.93 14.19 -12.46
C PRO A 636 23.74 15.54 -13.18
N SER A 637 24.82 16.30 -13.37
CA SER A 637 24.73 17.68 -13.87
C SER A 637 24.11 17.79 -15.28
N ASN A 638 24.23 16.75 -16.10
CA ASN A 638 23.61 16.63 -17.42
C ASN A 638 22.13 16.18 -17.40
N LEU A 639 21.52 16.03 -16.21
CA LEU A 639 20.09 15.74 -16.04
C LEU A 639 19.34 16.86 -15.28
N LEU A 640 20.06 17.81 -14.68
CA LEU A 640 19.48 18.88 -13.85
C LEU A 640 18.37 19.65 -14.59
N LEU A 641 18.66 20.12 -15.80
CA LEU A 641 17.79 21.06 -16.50
C LEU A 641 16.49 20.39 -16.96
N ARG A 642 16.57 19.19 -17.54
CA ARG A 642 15.38 18.39 -17.86
C ARG A 642 14.55 18.05 -16.60
N ASN A 643 15.20 17.95 -15.43
CA ASN A 643 14.54 17.80 -14.12
C ASN A 643 14.03 19.11 -13.50
N ARG A 644 14.11 20.25 -14.20
CA ARG A 644 13.76 21.60 -13.69
C ARG A 644 14.62 22.06 -12.50
N CYS A 645 15.84 21.54 -12.39
CA CYS A 645 16.90 22.01 -11.51
C CYS A 645 17.87 22.93 -12.25
N LYS A 646 18.31 24.02 -11.59
CA LYS A 646 19.30 24.98 -12.13
C LYS A 646 20.66 24.33 -12.35
N CYS A 647 21.44 24.80 -13.33
CA CYS A 647 22.78 24.29 -13.56
C CYS A 647 23.72 24.58 -12.37
N THR A 648 24.40 23.56 -11.85
CA THR A 648 25.39 23.70 -10.77
C THR A 648 26.83 23.56 -11.24
N LYS A 649 27.07 23.07 -12.46
CA LYS A 649 28.39 22.90 -13.07
C LYS A 649 28.37 23.47 -14.51
N PRO A 650 28.71 24.76 -14.70
CA PRO A 650 28.63 25.43 -15.99
C PRO A 650 29.38 24.72 -17.13
N ASP A 651 30.49 24.04 -16.83
CA ASP A 651 31.28 23.29 -17.81
C ASP A 651 30.56 22.04 -18.36
N ILE A 652 29.50 21.58 -17.69
CA ILE A 652 28.70 20.42 -18.09
C ILE A 652 27.33 20.85 -18.64
N CYS A 653 26.60 21.69 -17.90
CA CYS A 653 25.22 22.08 -18.23
C CYS A 653 25.05 23.53 -18.69
N GLY A 654 26.09 24.36 -18.71
CA GLY A 654 25.98 25.79 -19.00
C GLY A 654 25.65 26.12 -20.46
N THR A 655 26.01 25.24 -21.41
CA THR A 655 25.59 25.38 -22.82
C THR A 655 24.11 25.05 -22.99
N GLU A 656 23.66 23.95 -22.37
CA GLU A 656 22.25 23.55 -22.32
C GLU A 656 21.38 24.63 -21.64
N GLU A 657 21.87 25.24 -20.55
CA GLU A 657 21.16 26.30 -19.82
C GLU A 657 20.94 27.54 -20.68
N LYS A 658 21.98 28.01 -21.38
CA LYS A 658 21.89 29.15 -22.29
C LYS A 658 20.85 28.90 -23.39
N VAL A 659 20.90 27.72 -24.00
CA VAL A 659 19.96 27.34 -25.07
C VAL A 659 18.52 27.26 -24.56
N LEU A 660 18.30 26.60 -23.41
CA LEU A 660 16.99 26.48 -22.78
C LEU A 660 16.40 27.85 -22.41
N VAL A 661 17.20 28.73 -21.79
CA VAL A 661 16.78 30.10 -21.42
C VAL A 661 16.49 30.94 -22.65
N THR A 662 17.29 30.86 -23.72
CA THR A 662 16.99 31.54 -24.99
C THR A 662 15.67 31.04 -25.59
N ALA A 663 15.44 29.73 -25.64
CA ALA A 663 14.20 29.16 -26.17
C ALA A 663 12.97 29.54 -25.33
N LEU A 664 13.10 29.70 -24.00
CA LEU A 664 12.04 30.22 -23.12
C LEU A 664 11.72 31.69 -23.43
N LEU A 665 12.74 32.55 -23.50
CA LEU A 665 12.56 33.98 -23.82
C LEU A 665 11.95 34.21 -25.22
N GLU A 666 12.18 33.30 -26.15
CA GLU A 666 11.59 33.30 -27.50
C GLU A 666 10.20 32.64 -27.56
N GLY A 667 9.66 32.15 -26.44
CA GLY A 667 8.34 31.49 -26.38
C GLY A 667 8.27 30.12 -27.06
N ARG A 668 9.43 29.47 -27.26
CA ARG A 668 9.56 28.14 -27.89
C ARG A 668 9.58 27.00 -26.87
N MET A 669 9.65 27.31 -25.58
CA MET A 669 9.62 26.37 -24.45
C MET A 669 8.69 26.89 -23.35
N PRO A 670 8.01 26.01 -22.58
CA PRO A 670 7.68 24.64 -22.97
C PRO A 670 6.88 24.61 -24.29
N PRO A 671 6.96 23.53 -25.10
CA PRO A 671 6.21 23.47 -26.35
C PRO A 671 4.69 23.53 -26.09
N PRO A 672 3.93 24.35 -26.85
CA PRO A 672 2.52 24.60 -26.60
C PRO A 672 1.69 23.31 -26.61
N SER A 673 0.67 23.26 -25.76
CA SER A 673 -0.11 22.06 -25.42
C SER A 673 -1.21 21.66 -26.43
N GLY A 674 -1.05 22.00 -27.72
CA GLY A 674 -2.04 21.68 -28.75
C GLY A 674 -1.39 21.56 -30.14
N GLY A 675 -1.70 20.45 -30.84
CA GLY A 675 -1.06 20.09 -32.10
C GLY A 675 -1.52 20.93 -33.30
N GLY A 676 -0.60 21.17 -34.23
CA GLY A 676 -0.88 21.79 -35.52
C GLY A 676 0.27 22.67 -36.01
N ALA A 677 1.12 22.12 -36.89
CA ALA A 677 2.02 22.96 -37.67
C ALA A 677 1.19 23.80 -38.66
N LEU A 678 1.04 25.10 -38.38
CA LEU A 678 0.71 26.10 -39.37
C LEU A 678 1.78 27.20 -39.33
N GLY A 679 2.32 27.50 -40.51
CA GLY A 679 3.44 28.42 -40.68
C GLY A 679 3.12 29.85 -40.28
N GLY A 680 4.18 30.65 -40.11
CA GLY A 680 4.08 31.99 -39.51
C GLY A 680 3.16 32.95 -40.25
N GLY A 681 2.48 33.80 -39.47
CA GLY A 681 1.69 34.92 -39.96
C GLY A 681 1.28 35.85 -38.82
N LYS A 682 1.69 37.12 -38.88
CA LYS A 682 1.25 38.15 -37.92
C LYS A 682 -0.22 38.52 -38.17
N ALA A 683 -1.11 38.13 -37.26
CA ALA A 683 -2.40 38.77 -36.95
C ALA A 683 -2.85 38.20 -35.59
N GLY A 684 -3.42 38.91 -34.65
CA GLY A 684 -4.12 40.20 -34.65
C GLY A 684 -5.20 40.06 -33.59
N LEU A 685 -5.21 40.92 -32.56
CA LEU A 685 -6.14 40.82 -31.43
C LEU A 685 -7.60 40.87 -31.92
N GLY A 686 -8.39 39.84 -31.62
CA GLY A 686 -9.80 39.77 -31.97
C GLY A 686 -10.58 38.90 -30.99
N ALA A 687 -11.45 39.51 -30.18
CA ALA A 687 -12.28 38.79 -29.22
C ALA A 687 -13.39 38.01 -29.93
N GLY A 688 -13.54 36.72 -29.61
CA GLY A 688 -14.62 35.86 -30.07
C GLY A 688 -14.88 34.75 -29.05
N GLY A 689 -16.07 34.72 -28.46
CA GLY A 689 -16.35 33.91 -27.28
C GLY A 689 -16.78 32.46 -27.57
N LEU A 690 -16.47 31.56 -26.65
CA LEU A 690 -16.93 30.17 -26.64
C LEU A 690 -17.94 29.95 -25.49
N ASN A 691 -19.23 30.06 -25.82
CA ASN A 691 -20.33 29.72 -24.93
C ASN A 691 -20.46 28.19 -24.81
N TRP A 692 -20.19 27.63 -23.63
CA TRP A 692 -20.56 26.24 -23.33
C TRP A 692 -21.98 26.15 -22.78
N ALA A 693 -22.85 25.41 -23.48
CA ALA A 693 -24.27 25.33 -23.18
C ALA A 693 -24.58 24.43 -21.97
N LEU A 694 -25.02 25.05 -20.86
CA LEU A 694 -25.52 24.36 -19.67
C LEU A 694 -27.00 23.95 -19.85
N GLY A 695 -27.23 22.67 -20.15
CA GLY A 695 -28.57 22.09 -20.24
C GLY A 695 -29.28 21.98 -18.90
N ARG A 696 -30.07 23.00 -18.52
CA ARG A 696 -30.97 22.93 -17.34
C ARG A 696 -32.29 22.23 -17.70
N ARG A 697 -32.55 21.05 -17.13
CA ARG A 697 -33.88 20.45 -17.14
C ARG A 697 -34.81 21.15 -16.15
N LEU A 698 -35.96 21.57 -16.63
CA LEU A 698 -37.05 22.15 -15.85
C LEU A 698 -37.62 21.15 -14.83
N ARG A 699 -37.90 21.62 -13.61
CA ARG A 699 -38.99 21.09 -12.77
C ARG A 699 -39.85 22.24 -12.28
N SER A 700 -41.10 22.25 -12.72
CA SER A 700 -42.12 23.18 -12.26
C SER A 700 -42.58 22.84 -10.84
N LYS A 701 -42.77 23.88 -10.01
CA LYS A 701 -43.71 23.84 -8.89
C LYS A 701 -44.59 25.08 -8.94
N ARG A 702 -45.90 24.86 -8.90
CA ARG A 702 -46.95 25.87 -8.82
C ARG A 702 -47.33 26.10 -7.35
N ARG A 703 -47.65 27.36 -7.03
CA ARG A 703 -48.49 27.84 -5.89
C ARG A 703 -47.93 27.58 -4.48
N GLY A 704 -48.19 28.46 -3.50
CA GLY A 704 -48.93 29.73 -3.56
C GLY A 704 -48.85 30.47 -2.22
N SER A 705 -49.66 31.55 -2.11
CA SER A 705 -49.62 32.66 -1.13
C SER A 705 -48.32 33.47 -1.16
#